data_AF-A0A6P5WI87-F1
#
_entry.id   AF-A0A6P5WI87-F1
#
_cell.length_a   1.000
_cell.length_b   1.000
_cell.length_c   1.000
_cell.angle_alpha   90.00
_cell.angle_beta   90.00
_cell.angle_gamma   90.00
#
_symmetry.space_group_name_H-M   'P 1'
#
loop_
_entity.id
_entity.type
_entity.pdbx_description
1 polymer ?
#
loop_
_entity_poly.entity_id
_entity_poly.type
_entity_poly.pdbx_seq_one_letter_code
_entity_poly.pdbx_strand_id
1 'polypeptide(L)'
;MQTASLLCSSNPISSPQPSLYTCRPLIASFRNRLSRSLFASSRLRLSLNRLHGHCHGLSPLHSTATEEMIQASKNVSGFVAIGFVSSVHGLQGEICIKPSTDFPELRFCKAGRRWIRQQVSGKETIKEVELVEGREHPGRKSWILRFSGIETMDEARQLVGSTLLVEEDDRPHLEEGEFYTPDLVGMRVILKETGQVVGTVVDVFNTGASDLLHVMLKSSVVMPNGSGESNLIEAGDSGPLVWVPFVEEIVPNVDLTRREMQITPPKGLLELNVRSDERSKKERRQLEWKERKKFQKRLIAAKKKLCEMEQQHIFHGFRYGGKSQKSLLADQIVSVNSKLLQQALQDIEIASKRWSITESLTGTKLVRNRLRISEKCFTPHTSEENLGANITLQEKALHLVSKGKVAAVLDMSDHRNQGKEYDSGLAFSMSMDNSETSSLQTLLCDDERFVKVENRLFVPLVLICPADEINSMEKLFASNNYFGFDPEKVWFLKEERLPVVSSLLEQNRHKILMKSPWEILQSPVGSGGVISLLSSNSIVENLAQIGVEYVQVCHGERYIGGSSLLLGFVNAMEADIGVQIFDDTEVMEGGFGMIFSMDLMKKLTRKMNKLQFYAIAKPNSHVELVEKKWVNVDPSSPNSYEFYSTIFSCLNACSLDRICVMEITE
;
A
#
# COMPACT_ATOMS: atom_id res chain seq x y z
N MET A 1 -65.74 46.86 20.55
CA MET A 1 -65.00 47.59 21.61
C MET A 1 -63.53 47.63 21.18
N GLN A 2 -62.96 48.81 20.92
CA GLN A 2 -61.95 49.48 21.78
C GLN A 2 -60.65 48.65 21.92
N THR A 3 -59.45 49.14 21.56
CA THR A 3 -59.04 50.49 21.12
C THR A 3 -57.68 50.49 20.38
N ALA A 4 -57.43 51.55 19.57
CA ALA A 4 -56.15 52.22 19.18
C ALA A 4 -54.78 51.46 19.10
N SER A 5 -53.84 51.60 18.14
CA SER A 5 -53.53 52.44 16.94
C SER A 5 -52.27 53.34 17.06
N LEU A 6 -51.60 53.65 15.92
CA LEU A 6 -50.54 54.69 15.69
C LEU A 6 -49.09 54.34 16.13
N LEU A 7 -47.96 54.80 15.56
CA LEU A 7 -47.51 55.50 14.31
C LEU A 7 -45.99 55.15 14.12
N CYS A 8 -45.43 54.79 12.95
CA CYS A 8 -44.99 55.56 11.75
C CYS A 8 -43.74 56.47 11.85
N SER A 9 -42.69 56.09 11.09
CA SER A 9 -41.53 56.87 10.56
C SER A 9 -40.80 55.99 9.49
N SER A 10 -40.07 56.40 8.43
CA SER A 10 -39.54 57.66 7.84
C SER A 10 -38.26 58.29 8.47
N ASN A 11 -37.27 58.81 7.72
CA ASN A 11 -36.93 58.72 6.28
C ASN A 11 -35.37 58.86 6.06
N PRO A 12 -34.81 58.75 4.83
CA PRO A 12 -33.38 58.39 4.59
C PRO A 12 -32.45 59.58 4.19
N ILE A 13 -31.42 59.33 3.34
CA ILE A 13 -30.33 60.21 2.77
C ILE A 13 -29.00 60.07 3.55
N SER A 14 -27.77 59.98 3.00
CA SER A 14 -27.18 60.08 1.63
C SER A 14 -25.92 59.20 1.44
N SER A 15 -25.46 59.01 0.19
CA SER A 15 -24.05 58.72 -0.18
C SER A 15 -23.43 59.91 -0.94
N PRO A 16 -22.08 60.02 -1.05
CA PRO A 16 -21.37 59.55 -2.27
C PRO A 16 -19.91 59.03 -2.04
N GLN A 17 -19.19 58.73 -3.13
CA GLN A 17 -17.74 58.41 -3.22
C GLN A 17 -16.96 59.61 -3.84
N PRO A 18 -15.78 59.51 -4.52
CA PRO A 18 -14.58 58.63 -4.42
C PRO A 18 -13.20 59.36 -4.54
N SER A 19 -12.08 58.78 -4.03
CA SER A 19 -10.67 58.96 -4.50
C SER A 19 -9.71 58.10 -3.65
N LEU A 20 -8.84 57.19 -4.16
CA LEU A 20 -7.63 57.29 -5.02
C LEU A 20 -6.32 57.72 -4.31
N TYR A 21 -5.18 57.12 -4.75
CA TYR A 21 -3.75 57.38 -4.37
C TYR A 21 -3.27 56.91 -2.96
N THR A 22 -2.02 56.47 -2.71
CA THR A 22 -1.05 55.60 -3.45
C THR A 22 0.08 55.07 -2.53
N CYS A 23 0.81 54.03 -2.98
CA CYS A 23 2.23 53.75 -2.70
C CYS A 23 2.80 53.56 -1.27
N ARG A 24 2.95 52.28 -0.88
CA ARG A 24 4.23 51.54 -0.61
C ARG A 24 5.19 52.01 0.55
N PRO A 25 6.21 51.18 0.93
CA PRO A 25 6.57 51.02 2.35
C PRO A 25 7.91 51.65 2.77
N LEU A 26 8.18 51.62 4.08
CA LEU A 26 9.50 51.88 4.66
C LEU A 26 10.14 50.61 5.24
N ILE A 27 11.47 50.57 5.12
CA ILE A 27 12.37 49.55 5.66
C ILE A 27 13.12 50.16 6.85
N ALA A 28 13.30 49.41 7.93
CA ALA A 28 14.30 49.71 8.95
C ALA A 28 14.94 48.42 9.47
N SER A 29 16.27 48.34 9.42
CA SER A 29 17.07 47.20 9.85
C SER A 29 17.98 47.57 11.01
N PHE A 30 18.13 46.70 12.01
CA PHE A 30 19.31 46.73 12.89
C PHE A 30 19.81 45.31 13.22
N ARG A 31 21.06 45.21 13.69
CA ARG A 31 21.91 44.02 13.50
C ARG A 31 22.87 43.83 14.69
N ASN A 32 23.02 42.59 15.17
CA ASN A 32 24.02 42.12 16.16
C ASN A 32 23.82 42.70 17.59
N ARG A 33 24.25 42.06 18.69
CA ARG A 33 25.44 41.22 18.93
C ARG A 33 25.25 40.23 20.11
N LEU A 34 26.25 39.39 20.38
CA LEU A 34 26.30 38.39 21.46
C LEU A 34 26.81 38.96 22.81
N SER A 35 26.41 38.34 23.93
CA SER A 35 27.09 38.43 25.24
C SER A 35 26.88 37.17 26.11
N ARG A 36 27.90 36.78 26.90
CA ARG A 36 27.89 35.61 27.82
C ARG A 36 27.81 36.05 29.29
N SER A 37 27.06 35.31 30.11
CA SER A 37 27.30 35.07 31.57
C SER A 37 26.32 33.98 32.04
N LEU A 38 26.70 32.82 32.57
CA LEU A 38 27.48 32.52 33.79
C LEU A 38 26.72 32.81 35.12
N PHE A 39 25.90 31.86 35.55
CA PHE A 39 25.73 31.38 36.94
C PHE A 39 25.27 29.90 36.82
N ALA A 40 25.91 28.86 37.38
CA ALA A 40 26.44 28.58 38.72
C ALA A 40 25.47 27.74 39.58
N SER A 41 25.67 26.43 39.53
CA SER A 41 25.40 25.42 40.58
C SER A 41 24.10 25.46 41.41
N SER A 42 23.29 24.41 41.24
CA SER A 42 22.70 23.70 42.39
C SER A 42 22.94 22.19 42.21
N ARG A 43 23.39 21.51 43.28
CA ARG A 43 23.60 20.05 43.27
C ARG A 43 22.37 19.36 43.86
N LEU A 44 21.75 18.45 43.13
CA LEU A 44 20.89 17.42 43.70
C LEU A 44 21.46 16.05 43.36
N ARG A 45 21.94 15.34 44.38
CA ARG A 45 22.23 13.90 44.30
C ARG A 45 20.93 13.16 44.51
N LEU A 46 20.51 12.36 43.54
CA LEU A 46 19.62 11.21 43.76
C LEU A 46 20.26 9.97 43.14
N SER A 47 20.06 8.83 43.79
CA SER A 47 20.82 7.61 43.54
C SER A 47 20.28 6.82 42.34
N LEU A 48 21.14 6.56 41.36
CA LEU A 48 20.90 5.53 40.35
C LEU A 48 21.05 4.14 40.99
N ASN A 49 19.94 3.47 41.26
CA ASN A 49 19.94 2.07 41.64
C ASN A 49 20.44 1.23 40.44
N ARG A 50 21.47 0.39 40.67
CA ARG A 50 21.96 -0.57 39.68
C ARG A 50 20.97 -1.72 39.49
N LEU A 51 20.06 -1.59 38.53
CA LEU A 51 19.43 -2.76 37.92
C LEU A 51 20.45 -3.44 37.01
N HIS A 52 20.85 -4.66 37.36
CA HIS A 52 21.71 -5.49 36.51
C HIS A 52 20.87 -6.10 35.39
N GLY A 53 20.74 -5.38 34.27
CA GLY A 53 20.30 -6.01 33.02
C GLY A 53 21.39 -6.97 32.55
N HIS A 54 21.05 -8.25 32.38
CA HIS A 54 21.89 -9.17 31.61
C HIS A 54 21.96 -8.65 30.18
N CYS A 55 23.12 -8.09 29.80
CA CYS A 55 23.49 -8.03 28.40
C CYS A 55 23.95 -9.44 28.04
N HIS A 56 23.16 -10.16 27.23
CA HIS A 56 23.69 -11.33 26.55
C HIS A 56 24.82 -10.84 25.64
N GLY A 57 26.04 -11.30 25.90
CA GLY A 57 27.14 -11.07 24.97
C GLY A 57 26.85 -11.85 23.70
N LEU A 58 26.53 -11.15 22.62
CA LEU A 58 26.51 -11.75 21.29
C LEU A 58 27.96 -12.09 20.93
N SER A 59 28.22 -13.35 20.58
CA SER A 59 29.46 -13.75 19.92
C SER A 59 29.49 -13.07 18.54
N PRO A 60 30.42 -12.15 18.27
CA PRO A 60 30.50 -11.52 16.96
C PRO A 60 31.21 -12.47 16.00
N LEU A 61 30.59 -12.77 14.86
CA LEU A 61 31.33 -13.29 13.73
C LEU A 61 32.14 -12.11 13.15
N HIS A 62 33.43 -12.32 12.91
CA HIS A 62 34.30 -11.25 12.41
C HIS A 62 35.08 -11.67 11.17
N SER A 63 35.14 -10.75 10.22
CA SER A 63 35.98 -10.87 9.03
C SER A 63 37.31 -10.15 9.24
N THR A 64 38.41 -10.88 9.13
CA THR A 64 39.78 -10.34 9.14
C THR A 64 40.23 -9.92 7.73
N ALA A 65 41.35 -9.19 7.67
CA ALA A 65 41.86 -8.39 6.54
C ALA A 65 41.22 -7.00 6.40
N THR A 66 42.07 -5.97 6.50
CA THR A 66 41.78 -4.58 6.13
C THR A 66 42.19 -4.30 4.67
N GLU A 67 41.52 -3.34 4.02
CA GLU A 67 41.61 -2.98 2.58
C GLU A 67 42.93 -3.32 1.85
N GLU A 68 43.04 -4.54 1.32
CA GLU A 68 44.04 -4.87 0.32
C GLU A 68 43.67 -4.15 -1.00
N MET A 69 44.54 -3.26 -1.48
CA MET A 69 44.35 -2.58 -2.76
C MET A 69 44.60 -3.54 -3.94
N ILE A 70 43.69 -4.50 -4.15
CA ILE A 70 43.64 -5.35 -5.35
C ILE A 70 43.06 -4.52 -6.50
N GLN A 71 43.85 -3.55 -6.96
CA GLN A 71 43.57 -2.84 -8.20
C GLN A 71 43.75 -3.82 -9.36
N ALA A 72 42.67 -4.05 -10.12
CA ALA A 72 42.49 -5.26 -10.92
C ALA A 72 43.54 -5.47 -12.03
N SER A 73 44.63 -6.15 -11.70
CA SER A 73 45.59 -6.73 -12.65
C SER A 73 45.88 -8.18 -12.27
N LYS A 74 45.31 -9.12 -13.03
CA LYS A 74 45.52 -10.56 -12.85
C LYS A 74 46.94 -10.92 -13.33
N ASN A 75 47.91 -10.92 -12.42
CA ASN A 75 49.28 -11.38 -12.65
C ASN A 75 49.80 -12.12 -11.41
N VAL A 76 50.69 -13.08 -11.62
CA VAL A 76 51.07 -14.07 -10.60
C VAL A 76 52.19 -13.55 -9.69
N SER A 77 51.88 -13.42 -8.39
CA SER A 77 52.86 -13.47 -7.31
C SER A 77 52.16 -13.88 -6.02
N GLY A 78 52.39 -15.11 -5.54
CA GLY A 78 51.77 -15.66 -4.31
C GLY A 78 52.37 -15.08 -3.03
N PHE A 79 52.33 -13.75 -2.89
CA PHE A 79 52.94 -13.00 -1.79
C PHE A 79 51.98 -11.94 -1.23
N VAL A 80 51.74 -11.96 0.08
CA VAL A 80 50.83 -11.06 0.81
C VAL A 80 51.60 -9.95 1.52
N ALA A 81 51.11 -8.71 1.47
CA ALA A 81 51.77 -7.52 1.99
C ALA A 81 51.49 -7.26 3.47
N ILE A 82 52.43 -7.62 4.35
CA ILE A 82 52.25 -7.54 5.81
C ILE A 82 52.73 -6.22 6.44
N GLY A 83 53.54 -5.41 5.75
CA GLY A 83 53.90 -4.07 6.24
C GLY A 83 54.81 -3.26 5.32
N PHE A 84 55.00 -1.99 5.67
CA PHE A 84 55.79 -1.01 4.92
C PHE A 84 56.97 -0.48 5.75
N VAL A 85 58.18 -0.50 5.19
CA VAL A 85 59.41 0.00 5.84
C VAL A 85 59.41 1.54 5.84
N SER A 86 59.18 2.11 7.02
CA SER A 86 58.91 3.55 7.18
C SER A 86 60.11 4.40 7.60
N SER A 87 61.09 3.83 8.33
CA SER A 87 62.37 4.48 8.67
C SER A 87 63.40 3.45 9.14
N VAL A 88 64.65 3.89 9.30
CA VAL A 88 65.68 3.15 10.06
C VAL A 88 65.50 3.39 11.57
N HIS A 89 66.03 2.49 12.39
CA HIS A 89 66.12 2.59 13.85
C HIS A 89 67.55 2.32 14.32
N GLY A 90 68.01 3.05 15.35
CA GLY A 90 69.35 2.87 15.92
C GLY A 90 70.50 3.06 14.92
N LEU A 91 71.61 2.36 15.17
CA LEU A 91 72.80 2.30 14.30
C LEU A 91 73.10 0.88 13.78
N GLN A 92 72.48 -0.15 14.36
CA GLN A 92 72.75 -1.58 14.16
C GLN A 92 71.82 -2.22 13.10
N GLY A 93 71.57 -1.53 12.00
CA GLY A 93 70.78 -2.04 10.87
C GLY A 93 69.27 -2.23 11.10
N GLU A 94 68.73 -1.90 12.27
CA GLU A 94 67.30 -2.09 12.58
C GLU A 94 66.39 -1.16 11.76
N ILE A 95 65.16 -1.60 11.44
CA ILE A 95 64.18 -0.82 10.67
C ILE A 95 62.79 -0.75 11.33
N CYS A 96 62.11 0.38 11.20
CA CYS A 96 60.74 0.59 11.66
C CYS A 96 59.72 0.29 10.55
N ILE A 97 59.01 -0.84 10.67
CA ILE A 97 57.88 -1.21 9.80
C ILE A 97 56.56 -0.68 10.36
N LYS A 98 55.67 -0.18 9.49
CA LYS A 98 54.25 0.03 9.81
C LYS A 98 53.48 -1.23 9.39
N PRO A 99 52.61 -1.79 10.25
CA PRO A 99 51.80 -2.96 9.91
C PRO A 99 50.79 -2.65 8.79
N SER A 100 50.57 -3.62 7.91
CA SER A 100 49.40 -3.74 7.02
C SER A 100 48.80 -5.15 7.16
N THR A 101 48.73 -5.64 8.40
CA THR A 101 48.26 -6.97 8.75
C THR A 101 47.68 -6.94 10.16
N ASP A 102 46.61 -7.70 10.38
CA ASP A 102 45.91 -7.77 11.68
C ASP A 102 46.65 -8.67 12.69
N PHE A 103 47.66 -9.42 12.24
CA PHE A 103 48.48 -10.33 13.06
C PHE A 103 49.94 -9.85 13.24
N PRO A 104 50.21 -8.57 13.60
CA PRO A 104 51.55 -8.02 13.54
C PRO A 104 52.52 -8.72 14.50
N GLU A 105 52.09 -9.09 15.71
CA GLU A 105 52.94 -9.81 16.67
C GLU A 105 53.41 -11.15 16.10
N LEU A 106 52.50 -11.93 15.51
CA LEU A 106 52.82 -13.23 14.91
C LEU A 106 53.75 -13.08 13.69
N ARG A 107 53.57 -12.02 12.88
CA ARG A 107 54.37 -11.75 11.68
C ARG A 107 55.74 -11.14 11.96
N PHE A 108 55.89 -10.39 13.07
CA PHE A 108 57.08 -9.58 13.36
C PHE A 108 57.91 -10.06 14.55
N CYS A 109 57.32 -10.67 15.59
CA CYS A 109 58.11 -11.25 16.70
C CYS A 109 58.80 -12.56 16.30
N LYS A 110 58.17 -13.35 15.41
CA LYS A 110 58.66 -14.68 15.02
C LYS A 110 59.73 -14.57 13.92
N ALA A 111 60.95 -14.96 14.24
CA ALA A 111 62.05 -15.09 13.29
C ALA A 111 61.70 -16.03 12.10
N GLY A 112 62.36 -15.85 10.96
CA GLY A 112 62.23 -16.71 9.78
C GLY A 112 62.24 -15.96 8.45
N ARG A 113 62.03 -16.71 7.35
CA ARG A 113 62.05 -16.18 5.98
C ARG A 113 60.93 -15.16 5.74
N ARG A 114 61.26 -14.07 5.05
CA ARG A 114 60.34 -13.02 4.56
C ARG A 114 60.86 -12.54 3.20
N TRP A 115 60.08 -11.74 2.48
CA TRP A 115 60.52 -11.15 1.22
C TRP A 115 60.33 -9.64 1.23
N ILE A 116 61.30 -8.89 0.71
CA ILE A 116 61.20 -7.44 0.55
C ILE A 116 60.96 -7.13 -0.92
N ARG A 117 59.86 -6.42 -1.21
CA ARG A 117 59.60 -5.79 -2.51
C ARG A 117 60.19 -4.39 -2.53
N GLN A 118 61.08 -4.14 -3.49
CA GLN A 118 61.68 -2.84 -3.77
C GLN A 118 61.45 -2.41 -5.22
N GLN A 119 61.54 -1.12 -5.48
CA GLN A 119 61.58 -0.54 -6.84
C GLN A 119 63.00 -0.01 -7.08
N VAL A 120 63.78 -0.73 -7.90
CA VAL A 120 65.18 -0.43 -8.19
C VAL A 120 65.32 -0.08 -9.67
N SER A 121 65.79 1.14 -9.97
CA SER A 121 65.94 1.65 -11.35
C SER A 121 64.67 1.51 -12.23
N GLY A 122 63.49 1.65 -11.62
CA GLY A 122 62.19 1.54 -12.29
C GLY A 122 61.75 0.10 -12.60
N LYS A 123 62.35 -0.91 -11.95
CA LYS A 123 61.90 -2.31 -11.98
C LYS A 123 61.57 -2.80 -10.58
N GLU A 124 60.52 -3.60 -10.48
CA GLU A 124 60.16 -4.30 -9.24
C GLU A 124 61.11 -5.48 -9.01
N THR A 125 61.65 -5.56 -7.80
CA THR A 125 62.50 -6.68 -7.37
C THR A 125 62.01 -7.19 -6.02
N ILE A 126 61.65 -8.47 -5.97
CA ILE A 126 61.35 -9.19 -4.72
C ILE A 126 62.62 -9.94 -4.31
N LYS A 127 63.07 -9.76 -3.07
CA LYS A 127 64.30 -10.36 -2.54
C LYS A 127 64.02 -11.04 -1.20
N GLU A 128 64.45 -12.29 -1.06
CA GLU A 128 64.34 -13.02 0.21
C GLU A 128 65.27 -12.42 1.27
N VAL A 129 64.79 -12.36 2.51
CA VAL A 129 65.52 -11.93 3.71
C VAL A 129 65.12 -12.79 4.90
N GLU A 130 66.04 -13.00 5.83
CA GLU A 130 65.78 -13.70 7.09
C GLU A 130 65.54 -12.68 8.20
N LEU A 131 64.34 -12.66 8.78
CA LEU A 131 64.00 -11.88 9.97
C LEU A 131 64.61 -12.60 11.18
N VAL A 132 65.53 -11.94 11.89
CA VAL A 132 66.23 -12.52 13.06
C VAL A 132 65.51 -12.16 14.36
N GLU A 133 64.98 -10.95 14.45
CA GLU A 133 64.34 -10.42 15.65
C GLU A 133 63.34 -9.31 15.26
N GLY A 134 62.23 -9.20 15.99
CA GLY A 134 61.36 -8.03 15.92
C GLY A 134 60.60 -7.78 17.22
N ARG A 135 60.28 -6.51 17.48
CA ARG A 135 59.63 -6.04 18.72
C ARG A 135 58.78 -4.80 18.45
N GLU A 136 57.72 -4.59 19.24
CA GLU A 136 56.90 -3.38 19.11
C GLU A 136 57.72 -2.13 19.45
N HIS A 137 57.53 -1.02 18.73
CA HIS A 137 58.12 0.26 19.11
C HIS A 137 57.32 0.89 20.26
N PRO A 138 57.93 1.14 21.45
CA PRO A 138 57.22 1.75 22.56
C PRO A 138 56.54 3.07 22.16
N GLY A 139 55.24 3.17 22.39
CA GLY A 139 54.44 4.37 22.12
C GLY A 139 54.18 4.69 20.64
N ARG A 140 54.39 3.76 19.69
CA ARG A 140 54.08 3.96 18.26
C ARG A 140 53.48 2.69 17.65
N LYS A 141 52.46 2.84 16.80
CA LYS A 141 51.91 1.75 15.95
C LYS A 141 52.90 1.36 14.83
N SER A 142 54.03 0.77 15.21
CA SER A 142 55.14 0.39 14.33
C SER A 142 56.04 -0.63 15.02
N TRP A 143 56.72 -1.45 14.23
CA TRP A 143 57.54 -2.58 14.68
C TRP A 143 59.01 -2.36 14.32
N ILE A 144 59.92 -2.58 15.26
CA ILE A 144 61.37 -2.54 15.05
C ILE A 144 61.81 -3.94 14.68
N LEU A 145 62.36 -4.13 13.48
CA LEU A 145 62.84 -5.41 12.96
C LEU A 145 64.35 -5.39 12.70
N ARG A 146 65.00 -6.55 12.85
CA ARG A 146 66.41 -6.78 12.53
C ARG A 146 66.55 -7.99 11.59
N PHE A 147 67.19 -7.79 10.45
CA PHE A 147 67.35 -8.79 9.40
C PHE A 147 68.78 -9.32 9.33
N SER A 148 68.93 -10.57 8.88
CA SER A 148 70.21 -11.23 8.66
C SER A 148 70.97 -10.54 7.52
N GLY A 149 72.24 -10.19 7.75
CA GLY A 149 73.09 -9.51 6.75
C GLY A 149 72.81 -8.02 6.53
N ILE A 150 72.10 -7.35 7.44
CA ILE A 150 71.94 -5.87 7.46
C ILE A 150 72.36 -5.39 8.85
N GLU A 151 73.56 -4.85 8.97
CA GLU A 151 74.18 -4.51 10.26
C GLU A 151 74.43 -3.00 10.41
N THR A 152 74.44 -2.26 9.30
CA THR A 152 74.72 -0.82 9.28
C THR A 152 73.49 0.04 9.01
N MET A 153 73.52 1.29 9.48
CA MET A 153 72.49 2.28 9.21
C MET A 153 72.29 2.55 7.70
N ASP A 154 73.34 2.44 6.89
CA ASP A 154 73.31 2.75 5.46
C ASP A 154 72.78 1.62 4.58
N GLU A 155 72.93 0.36 5.01
CA GLU A 155 72.20 -0.78 4.43
C GLU A 155 70.70 -0.67 4.76
N ALA A 156 70.38 -0.41 6.03
CA ALA A 156 69.00 -0.22 6.48
C ALA A 156 68.28 0.95 5.78
N ARG A 157 69.01 2.03 5.46
CA ARG A 157 68.49 3.17 4.67
C ARG A 157 68.01 2.75 3.28
N GLN A 158 68.66 1.78 2.64
CA GLN A 158 68.27 1.28 1.31
C GLN A 158 66.96 0.48 1.33
N LEU A 159 66.47 0.07 2.50
CA LEU A 159 65.18 -0.61 2.65
C LEU A 159 64.01 0.35 2.89
N VAL A 160 64.25 1.62 3.23
CA VAL A 160 63.17 2.59 3.49
C VAL A 160 62.36 2.84 2.20
N GLY A 161 61.03 2.69 2.29
CA GLY A 161 60.14 2.73 1.13
C GLY A 161 59.71 1.36 0.58
N SER A 162 60.21 0.27 1.15
CA SER A 162 59.94 -1.10 0.67
C SER A 162 58.70 -1.74 1.33
N THR A 163 58.08 -2.71 0.67
CA THR A 163 57.04 -3.58 1.29
C THR A 163 57.68 -4.87 1.82
N LEU A 164 57.30 -5.31 3.02
CA LEU A 164 57.59 -6.66 3.52
C LEU A 164 56.42 -7.60 3.18
N LEU A 165 56.77 -8.80 2.71
CA LEU A 165 55.89 -9.83 2.18
C LEU A 165 56.09 -11.17 2.89
N VAL A 166 55.05 -12.01 2.85
CA VAL A 166 55.06 -13.46 3.18
C VAL A 166 54.44 -14.24 2.03
N GLU A 167 54.72 -15.55 1.92
CA GLU A 167 54.03 -16.45 0.97
C GLU A 167 52.51 -16.51 1.28
N GLU A 168 51.65 -16.61 0.28
CA GLU A 168 50.18 -16.63 0.46
C GLU A 168 49.70 -17.83 1.28
N ASP A 169 50.42 -18.96 1.19
CA ASP A 169 50.15 -20.19 1.94
C ASP A 169 50.49 -20.08 3.44
N ASP A 170 51.28 -19.08 3.87
CA ASP A 170 51.59 -18.79 5.28
C ASP A 170 50.39 -18.08 5.95
N ARG A 171 49.19 -18.68 5.92
CA ARG A 171 47.99 -18.15 6.61
C ARG A 171 47.95 -18.64 8.07
N PRO A 172 47.87 -17.76 9.08
CA PRO A 172 47.57 -18.14 10.45
C PRO A 172 46.29 -18.98 10.57
N HIS A 173 46.22 -19.84 11.59
CA HIS A 173 44.93 -20.38 12.02
C HIS A 173 44.15 -19.29 12.75
N LEU A 174 42.86 -19.17 12.42
CA LEU A 174 41.89 -18.27 13.05
C LEU A 174 41.15 -18.99 14.20
N GLU A 175 40.49 -18.23 15.08
CA GLU A 175 39.61 -18.79 16.12
C GLU A 175 38.21 -19.17 15.57
N GLU A 176 37.43 -19.94 16.33
CA GLU A 176 36.08 -20.34 15.90
C GLU A 176 35.14 -19.11 15.81
N GLY A 177 34.66 -18.81 14.59
CA GLY A 177 33.82 -17.64 14.30
C GLY A 177 34.56 -16.50 13.58
N GLU A 178 35.88 -16.58 13.47
CA GLU A 178 36.69 -15.70 12.64
C GLU A 178 36.83 -16.24 11.20
N PHE A 179 36.82 -15.34 10.21
CA PHE A 179 36.94 -15.69 8.79
C PHE A 179 37.88 -14.73 8.07
N TYR A 180 38.52 -15.18 6.99
CA TYR A 180 39.23 -14.29 6.06
C TYR A 180 38.25 -13.66 5.07
N THR A 181 38.30 -12.33 4.90
CA THR A 181 37.43 -11.62 3.94
C THR A 181 37.45 -12.20 2.52
N PRO A 182 38.63 -12.53 1.91
CA PRO A 182 38.68 -13.15 0.58
C PRO A 182 38.01 -14.53 0.46
N ASP A 183 37.85 -15.25 1.58
CA ASP A 183 37.23 -16.57 1.59
C ASP A 183 35.68 -16.46 1.71
N LEU A 184 35.17 -15.35 2.26
CA LEU A 184 33.73 -15.01 2.30
C LEU A 184 33.19 -14.46 0.95
N VAL A 185 34.03 -13.73 0.20
CA VAL A 185 33.64 -13.17 -1.10
C VAL A 185 33.39 -14.29 -2.12
N GLY A 186 32.28 -14.17 -2.87
CA GLY A 186 31.81 -15.18 -3.82
C GLY A 186 31.06 -16.37 -3.21
N MET A 187 30.85 -16.42 -1.88
CA MET A 187 30.00 -17.45 -1.27
C MET A 187 28.53 -17.31 -1.69
N ARG A 188 27.85 -18.45 -1.88
CA ARG A 188 26.40 -18.49 -2.13
C ARG A 188 25.64 -18.26 -0.82
N VAL A 189 24.65 -17.37 -0.86
CA VAL A 189 23.78 -17.04 0.29
C VAL A 189 22.47 -17.80 0.17
N ILE A 190 22.10 -18.56 1.20
CA ILE A 190 20.95 -19.48 1.20
C ILE A 190 20.04 -19.17 2.41
N LEU A 191 18.73 -19.15 2.22
CA LEU A 191 17.77 -18.93 3.31
C LEU A 191 17.59 -20.23 4.13
N LYS A 192 17.86 -20.19 5.44
CA LYS A 192 17.84 -21.36 6.32
C LYS A 192 16.46 -22.03 6.42
N GLU A 193 15.38 -21.26 6.33
CA GLU A 193 14.01 -21.75 6.47
C GLU A 193 13.50 -22.53 5.24
N THR A 194 13.96 -22.18 4.04
CA THR A 194 13.42 -22.72 2.78
C THR A 194 14.44 -23.44 1.90
N GLY A 195 15.74 -23.32 2.20
CA GLY A 195 16.83 -23.79 1.33
C GLY A 195 16.99 -22.99 0.03
N GLN A 196 16.25 -21.89 -0.15
CA GLN A 196 16.30 -21.09 -1.37
C GLN A 196 17.60 -20.28 -1.47
N VAL A 197 18.23 -20.29 -2.64
CA VAL A 197 19.40 -19.43 -2.92
C VAL A 197 18.93 -17.98 -3.06
N VAL A 198 19.37 -17.13 -2.13
CA VAL A 198 19.06 -15.70 -2.05
C VAL A 198 19.95 -14.91 -3.01
N GLY A 199 21.25 -15.21 -3.04
CA GLY A 199 22.23 -14.40 -3.76
C GLY A 199 23.66 -14.91 -3.64
N THR A 200 24.61 -14.01 -3.91
CA THR A 200 26.06 -14.22 -3.76
C THR A 200 26.68 -13.04 -3.02
N VAL A 201 27.65 -13.29 -2.12
CA VAL A 201 28.44 -12.22 -1.48
C VAL A 201 29.35 -11.57 -2.52
N VAL A 202 29.23 -10.27 -2.70
CA VAL A 202 30.08 -9.45 -3.59
C VAL A 202 31.27 -8.88 -2.84
N ASP A 203 31.05 -8.44 -1.59
CA ASP A 203 32.02 -7.64 -0.82
C ASP A 203 31.68 -7.71 0.69
N VAL A 204 32.62 -7.30 1.56
CA VAL A 204 32.46 -7.28 3.03
C VAL A 204 33.02 -5.98 3.61
N PHE A 205 32.20 -5.24 4.36
CA PHE A 205 32.55 -3.92 4.89
C PHE A 205 32.62 -3.92 6.42
N ASN A 206 33.81 -3.74 6.98
CA ASN A 206 33.99 -3.55 8.43
C ASN A 206 33.53 -2.16 8.85
N THR A 207 32.55 -2.09 9.77
CA THR A 207 32.01 -0.80 10.28
C THR A 207 32.56 -0.40 11.65
N GLY A 208 33.52 -1.15 12.19
CA GLY A 208 34.07 -0.97 13.54
C GLY A 208 33.15 -1.44 14.68
N ALA A 209 31.94 -1.90 14.39
CA ALA A 209 30.99 -2.46 15.35
C ALA A 209 30.48 -3.86 14.96
N SER A 210 30.31 -4.11 13.66
CA SER A 210 29.99 -5.41 13.05
C SER A 210 30.33 -5.34 11.55
N ASP A 211 30.67 -6.46 10.95
CA ASP A 211 30.96 -6.55 9.52
C ASP A 211 29.66 -6.65 8.71
N LEU A 212 29.59 -6.00 7.55
CA LEU A 212 28.41 -6.00 6.68
C LEU A 212 28.71 -6.70 5.36
N LEU A 213 28.05 -7.83 5.11
CA LEU A 213 28.07 -8.49 3.81
C LEU A 213 27.26 -7.65 2.81
N HIS A 214 27.83 -7.46 1.62
CA HIS A 214 27.16 -6.85 0.47
C HIS A 214 26.75 -7.98 -0.48
N VAL A 215 25.45 -8.31 -0.50
CA VAL A 215 24.90 -9.48 -1.20
C VAL A 215 24.16 -9.05 -2.47
N MET A 216 24.55 -9.58 -3.62
CA MET A 216 23.79 -9.44 -4.87
C MET A 216 22.69 -10.51 -4.92
N LEU A 217 21.43 -10.08 -4.88
CA LEU A 217 20.28 -10.98 -4.98
C LEU A 217 20.15 -11.58 -6.39
N LYS A 218 19.72 -12.84 -6.48
CA LYS A 218 19.31 -13.42 -7.77
C LYS A 218 17.91 -12.94 -8.15
N SER A 219 17.73 -12.53 -9.40
CA SER A 219 16.45 -12.04 -9.96
C SER A 219 15.32 -13.10 -10.05
N SER A 220 15.52 -14.28 -9.46
CA SER A 220 14.54 -15.39 -9.41
C SER A 220 13.83 -15.51 -8.05
N VAL A 221 14.06 -14.57 -7.11
CA VAL A 221 13.19 -14.44 -5.95
C VAL A 221 11.86 -13.83 -6.42
N VAL A 222 10.83 -14.68 -6.53
CA VAL A 222 9.47 -14.25 -6.91
C VAL A 222 8.92 -13.31 -5.84
N MET A 223 8.91 -12.01 -6.14
CA MET A 223 8.29 -11.00 -5.29
C MET A 223 6.79 -10.94 -5.56
N PRO A 224 5.92 -11.02 -4.55
CA PRO A 224 4.48 -10.86 -4.71
C PRO A 224 4.10 -9.37 -4.84
N ASN A 225 4.50 -8.74 -5.95
CA ASN A 225 4.06 -7.39 -6.34
C ASN A 225 4.03 -7.27 -7.87
N GLY A 226 2.92 -6.75 -8.41
CA GLY A 226 2.67 -6.72 -9.85
C GLY A 226 3.33 -5.55 -10.59
N SER A 227 4.25 -5.86 -11.49
CA SER A 227 4.54 -5.05 -12.68
C SER A 227 4.98 -6.00 -13.80
N GLY A 228 4.13 -6.20 -14.80
CA GLY A 228 4.32 -7.24 -15.81
C GLY A 228 5.32 -6.88 -16.90
N GLU A 229 6.60 -7.21 -16.70
CA GLU A 229 7.54 -7.35 -17.82
C GLU A 229 8.54 -8.48 -17.52
N SER A 230 8.21 -9.70 -17.96
CA SER A 230 9.01 -10.91 -17.74
C SER A 230 10.19 -11.00 -18.71
N ASN A 231 11.09 -10.01 -18.64
CA ASN A 231 12.34 -10.01 -19.39
C ASN A 231 13.27 -11.10 -18.83
N LEU A 232 13.36 -12.22 -19.55
CA LEU A 232 14.38 -13.25 -19.34
C LEU A 232 15.75 -12.72 -19.77
N ILE A 233 16.35 -11.86 -18.94
CA ILE A 233 17.72 -11.38 -19.12
C ILE A 233 18.67 -12.52 -18.73
N GLU A 234 19.37 -13.07 -19.73
CA GLU A 234 20.45 -14.04 -19.50
C GLU A 234 21.57 -13.41 -18.63
N ALA A 235 22.29 -14.26 -17.90
CA ALA A 235 23.09 -13.85 -16.74
C ALA A 235 24.08 -12.68 -17.01
N GLY A 236 23.77 -11.52 -16.41
CA GLY A 236 24.69 -10.39 -16.23
C GLY A 236 24.69 -9.92 -14.77
N ASP A 237 25.82 -9.37 -14.31
CA ASP A 237 26.10 -9.03 -12.91
C ASP A 237 25.37 -7.76 -12.41
N SER A 238 24.04 -7.76 -12.46
CA SER A 238 23.21 -6.60 -12.06
C SER A 238 21.96 -6.99 -11.26
N GLY A 239 22.11 -7.92 -10.32
CA GLY A 239 21.08 -8.18 -9.30
C GLY A 239 21.01 -7.05 -8.26
N PRO A 240 19.85 -6.78 -7.63
CA PRO A 240 19.75 -5.77 -6.59
C PRO A 240 20.60 -6.12 -5.37
N LEU A 241 21.29 -5.13 -4.83
CA LEU A 241 22.26 -5.27 -3.74
C LEU A 241 21.62 -5.04 -2.37
N VAL A 242 21.92 -5.91 -1.41
CA VAL A 242 21.41 -5.88 -0.03
C VAL A 242 22.57 -5.94 0.97
N TRP A 243 22.44 -5.14 2.04
CA TRP A 243 23.32 -5.18 3.20
C TRP A 243 22.81 -6.19 4.24
N VAL A 244 23.63 -7.18 4.58
CA VAL A 244 23.32 -8.23 5.56
C VAL A 244 24.39 -8.21 6.67
N PRO A 245 24.05 -7.92 7.94
CA PRO A 245 25.04 -7.95 9.02
C PRO A 245 25.60 -9.35 9.26
N PHE A 246 26.92 -9.46 9.36
CA PHE A 246 27.64 -10.68 9.65
C PHE A 246 27.69 -10.88 11.17
N VAL A 247 26.67 -11.55 11.71
CA VAL A 247 26.53 -11.91 13.13
C VAL A 247 25.87 -13.29 13.23
N GLU A 248 26.17 -14.05 14.28
CA GLU A 248 25.72 -15.44 14.43
C GLU A 248 24.19 -15.60 14.32
N GLU A 249 23.41 -14.65 14.87
CA GLU A 249 21.95 -14.66 14.78
C GLU A 249 21.41 -14.60 13.34
N ILE A 250 22.12 -13.89 12.45
CA ILE A 250 21.71 -13.64 11.06
C ILE A 250 22.40 -14.61 10.08
N VAL A 251 23.64 -15.04 10.37
CA VAL A 251 24.45 -15.94 9.54
C VAL A 251 24.94 -17.15 10.37
N PRO A 252 24.04 -18.02 10.88
CA PRO A 252 24.38 -19.08 11.84
C PRO A 252 25.16 -20.28 11.27
N ASN A 253 25.53 -20.26 9.99
CA ASN A 253 26.35 -21.33 9.40
C ASN A 253 27.10 -20.84 8.15
N VAL A 254 28.40 -21.11 8.08
CA VAL A 254 29.31 -20.72 6.98
C VAL A 254 30.14 -21.95 6.62
N ASP A 255 29.88 -22.55 5.46
CA ASP A 255 30.62 -23.71 4.92
C ASP A 255 31.62 -23.26 3.84
N LEU A 256 32.88 -23.13 4.24
CA LEU A 256 33.99 -22.78 3.36
C LEU A 256 34.30 -23.87 2.32
N THR A 257 34.00 -25.14 2.62
CA THR A 257 34.23 -26.27 1.70
C THR A 257 33.26 -26.24 0.53
N ARG A 258 31.98 -25.93 0.79
CA ARG A 258 30.93 -25.81 -0.23
C ARG A 258 30.85 -24.41 -0.86
N ARG A 259 31.49 -23.41 -0.23
CA ARG A 259 31.30 -21.96 -0.46
C ARG A 259 29.83 -21.55 -0.35
N GLU A 260 29.18 -21.95 0.73
CA GLU A 260 27.77 -21.66 1.05
C GLU A 260 27.62 -21.12 2.46
N MET A 261 26.79 -20.08 2.64
CA MET A 261 26.41 -19.57 3.95
C MET A 261 24.89 -19.54 4.10
N GLN A 262 24.40 -19.95 5.26
CA GLN A 262 22.98 -19.97 5.59
C GLN A 262 22.62 -18.72 6.39
N ILE A 263 21.55 -18.04 5.97
CA ILE A 263 21.06 -16.84 6.65
C ILE A 263 19.66 -17.02 7.24
N THR A 264 19.41 -16.33 8.35
CA THR A 264 18.12 -16.24 9.05
C THR A 264 17.73 -14.75 9.21
N PRO A 265 17.46 -14.03 8.10
CA PRO A 265 17.26 -12.60 8.10
C PRO A 265 15.94 -12.20 8.77
N PRO A 266 15.92 -11.13 9.60
CA PRO A 266 14.67 -10.52 10.07
C PRO A 266 13.76 -10.11 8.91
N LYS A 267 12.44 -10.22 9.12
CA LYS A 267 11.42 -9.91 8.10
C LYS A 267 11.61 -8.49 7.53
N GLY A 268 11.66 -8.38 6.21
CA GLY A 268 11.91 -7.13 5.48
C GLY A 268 13.39 -6.75 5.28
N LEU A 269 14.37 -7.40 5.92
CA LEU A 269 15.81 -7.04 5.75
C LEU A 269 16.24 -7.08 4.28
N LEU A 270 15.79 -8.11 3.53
CA LEU A 270 16.08 -8.27 2.11
C LEU A 270 15.36 -7.24 1.21
N GLU A 271 14.32 -6.57 1.73
CA GLU A 271 13.53 -5.57 1.00
C GLU A 271 14.05 -4.15 1.20
N LEU A 272 14.73 -3.85 2.33
CA LEU A 272 15.14 -2.49 2.74
C LEU A 272 15.97 -1.71 1.70
N ASN A 273 16.67 -2.41 0.80
CA ASN A 273 17.49 -1.80 -0.25
C ASN A 273 16.92 -1.98 -1.67
N VAL A 274 15.85 -2.76 -1.85
CA VAL A 274 15.19 -2.97 -3.15
C VAL A 274 14.37 -1.72 -3.49
N ARG A 275 15.00 -0.79 -4.19
CA ARG A 275 14.37 0.48 -4.60
C ARG A 275 13.41 0.25 -5.74
N SER A 276 12.13 0.02 -5.43
CA SER A 276 11.01 -0.05 -6.38
C SER A 276 10.69 1.26 -7.13
N ASP A 277 11.60 2.23 -7.12
CA ASP A 277 11.42 3.55 -7.72
C ASP A 277 12.78 4.16 -8.07
N GLU A 278 13.04 4.36 -9.36
CA GLU A 278 14.26 5.01 -9.88
C GLU A 278 14.24 6.55 -9.80
N ARG A 279 13.07 7.17 -9.55
CA ARG A 279 12.94 8.64 -9.54
C ARG A 279 13.80 9.27 -8.44
N SER A 280 14.39 10.42 -8.73
CA SER A 280 15.30 11.09 -7.79
C SER A 280 14.59 11.58 -6.52
N LYS A 281 15.36 11.78 -5.44
CA LYS A 281 14.88 12.40 -4.17
C LYS A 281 14.25 13.79 -4.38
N LYS A 282 14.55 14.48 -5.49
CA LYS A 282 13.97 15.77 -5.87
C LYS A 282 12.58 15.60 -6.47
N GLU A 283 12.39 14.61 -7.33
CA GLU A 283 11.12 14.34 -8.02
C GLU A 283 10.07 13.76 -7.08
N ARG A 284 10.44 12.83 -6.19
CA ARG A 284 9.52 12.28 -5.17
C ARG A 284 8.93 13.41 -4.30
N ARG A 285 9.79 14.28 -3.76
CA ARG A 285 9.37 15.48 -2.99
C ARG A 285 8.49 16.44 -3.81
N GLN A 286 8.69 16.55 -5.12
CA GLN A 286 7.80 17.34 -5.98
C GLN A 286 6.44 16.66 -6.22
N LEU A 287 6.39 15.33 -6.32
CA LEU A 287 5.15 14.55 -6.42
C LEU A 287 4.36 14.63 -5.11
N GLU A 288 4.98 14.30 -3.98
CA GLU A 288 4.42 14.47 -2.63
C GLU A 288 3.80 15.88 -2.43
N TRP A 289 4.51 16.93 -2.86
CA TRP A 289 4.03 18.31 -2.77
C TRP A 289 2.86 18.60 -3.72
N LYS A 290 2.91 18.10 -4.96
CA LYS A 290 1.81 18.23 -5.94
C LYS A 290 0.54 17.54 -5.41
N GLU A 291 0.68 16.33 -4.86
CA GLU A 291 -0.41 15.54 -4.29
C GLU A 291 -0.98 16.19 -3.03
N ARG A 292 -0.14 16.59 -2.09
CA ARG A 292 -0.56 17.33 -0.88
C ARG A 292 -1.29 18.62 -1.23
N LYS A 293 -0.89 19.32 -2.30
CA LYS A 293 -1.58 20.51 -2.83
C LYS A 293 -2.90 20.16 -3.55
N LYS A 294 -2.98 19.02 -4.24
CA LYS A 294 -4.21 18.48 -4.85
C LYS A 294 -5.23 18.08 -3.76
N PHE A 295 -4.77 17.39 -2.72
CA PHE A 295 -5.56 17.05 -1.54
C PHE A 295 -6.04 18.29 -0.78
N GLN A 296 -5.17 19.25 -0.49
CA GLN A 296 -5.56 20.49 0.20
C GLN A 296 -6.64 21.26 -0.58
N LYS A 297 -6.57 21.29 -1.92
CA LYS A 297 -7.64 21.86 -2.76
C LYS A 297 -8.96 21.08 -2.62
N ARG A 298 -8.93 19.75 -2.67
CA ARG A 298 -10.11 18.89 -2.45
C ARG A 298 -10.74 19.14 -1.07
N LEU A 299 -9.93 19.17 -0.02
CA LEU A 299 -10.36 19.43 1.35
C LEU A 299 -11.02 20.81 1.52
N ILE A 300 -10.49 21.85 0.88
CA ILE A 300 -11.09 23.19 0.89
C ILE A 300 -12.45 23.19 0.17
N ALA A 301 -12.56 22.51 -0.99
CA ALA A 301 -13.82 22.40 -1.73
C ALA A 301 -14.89 21.60 -0.95
N ALA A 302 -14.52 20.47 -0.35
CA ALA A 302 -15.40 19.66 0.48
C ALA A 302 -15.86 20.42 1.74
N LYS A 303 -14.95 21.11 2.43
CA LYS A 303 -15.30 21.99 3.55
C LYS A 303 -16.25 23.12 3.13
N LYS A 304 -16.07 23.71 1.94
CA LYS A 304 -17.03 24.69 1.40
C LYS A 304 -18.41 24.07 1.19
N LYS A 305 -18.50 22.87 0.62
CA LYS A 305 -19.77 22.15 0.43
C LYS A 305 -20.46 21.83 1.77
N LEU A 306 -19.73 21.39 2.77
CA LEU A 306 -20.26 21.19 4.12
C LEU A 306 -20.70 22.51 4.78
N CYS A 307 -20.00 23.64 4.56
CA CYS A 307 -20.48 24.96 4.98
C CYS A 307 -21.78 25.38 4.28
N GLU A 308 -21.89 25.12 2.97
CA GLU A 308 -23.12 25.37 2.17
C GLU A 308 -24.30 24.50 2.63
N MET A 309 -24.04 23.42 3.37
CA MET A 309 -25.03 22.54 4.03
C MET A 309 -25.12 22.78 5.55
N GLU A 310 -24.49 23.84 6.06
CA GLU A 310 -24.41 24.23 7.47
C GLU A 310 -23.74 23.23 8.45
N GLN A 311 -23.08 22.20 7.93
CA GLN A 311 -22.42 21.12 8.69
C GLN A 311 -21.05 21.55 9.26
N GLN A 312 -21.00 22.75 9.87
CA GLN A 312 -19.79 23.44 10.30
C GLN A 312 -19.18 22.87 11.60
N HIS A 313 -20.01 22.21 12.42
CA HIS A 313 -19.65 21.60 13.70
C HIS A 313 -18.63 20.48 13.57
N ILE A 314 -18.67 19.73 12.45
CA ILE A 314 -17.68 18.69 12.08
C ILE A 314 -16.25 19.24 12.21
N PHE A 315 -16.04 20.52 11.90
CA PHE A 315 -14.70 21.10 11.90
C PHE A 315 -14.13 21.35 13.31
N HIS A 316 -14.90 21.16 14.38
CA HIS A 316 -14.40 21.27 15.76
C HIS A 316 -13.30 20.25 16.06
N GLY A 317 -13.32 19.06 15.45
CA GLY A 317 -12.26 18.05 15.58
C GLY A 317 -10.87 18.55 15.18
N PHE A 318 -10.77 19.45 14.20
CA PHE A 318 -9.50 20.07 13.80
C PHE A 318 -8.90 20.98 14.88
N ARG A 319 -9.66 21.40 15.88
CA ARG A 319 -9.13 22.18 17.01
C ARG A 319 -8.42 21.25 18.00
N TYR A 320 -9.07 20.16 18.39
CA TYR A 320 -8.68 19.35 19.55
C TYR A 320 -7.83 18.09 19.24
N GLY A 321 -7.91 17.52 18.04
CA GLY A 321 -7.23 16.25 17.74
C GLY A 321 -5.71 16.31 17.62
N GLY A 322 -5.05 15.14 17.64
CA GLY A 322 -3.65 14.94 17.25
C GLY A 322 -3.44 14.92 15.73
N LYS A 323 -2.18 14.78 15.27
CA LYS A 323 -1.83 14.82 13.83
C LYS A 323 -2.54 13.74 13.00
N SER A 324 -2.62 12.51 13.50
CA SER A 324 -3.30 11.38 12.86
C SER A 324 -4.81 11.59 12.79
N GLN A 325 -5.44 11.95 13.92
CA GLN A 325 -6.87 12.27 14.03
C GLN A 325 -7.28 13.41 13.08
N LYS A 326 -6.45 14.45 12.91
CA LYS A 326 -6.69 15.52 11.93
C LYS A 326 -6.48 15.08 10.48
N SER A 327 -5.75 14.00 10.20
CA SER A 327 -5.72 13.37 8.87
C SER A 327 -7.04 12.63 8.66
N LEU A 328 -7.37 11.66 9.52
CA LEU A 328 -8.60 10.85 9.43
C LEU A 328 -9.85 11.70 9.15
N LEU A 329 -10.04 12.78 9.92
CA LEU A 329 -11.16 13.72 9.72
C LEU A 329 -11.08 14.49 8.39
N ALA A 330 -9.89 14.84 7.91
CA ALA A 330 -9.71 15.46 6.60
C ALA A 330 -9.97 14.48 5.45
N ASP A 331 -9.51 13.25 5.60
CA ASP A 331 -9.65 12.17 4.63
C ASP A 331 -11.14 11.78 4.49
N GLN A 332 -11.86 11.61 5.60
CA GLN A 332 -13.32 11.42 5.61
C GLN A 332 -14.09 12.62 5.02
N ILE A 333 -13.73 13.87 5.35
CA ILE A 333 -14.37 15.04 4.76
C ILE A 333 -14.15 15.10 3.24
N VAL A 334 -13.02 14.62 2.73
CA VAL A 334 -12.74 14.54 1.29
C VAL A 334 -13.48 13.39 0.62
N SER A 335 -13.78 12.29 1.33
CA SER A 335 -14.50 11.13 0.77
C SER A 335 -16.03 11.29 0.78
N VAL A 336 -16.62 12.12 1.66
CA VAL A 336 -18.07 12.31 1.71
C VAL A 336 -18.61 12.84 0.39
N ASN A 337 -19.49 12.06 -0.25
CA ASN A 337 -20.15 12.41 -1.49
C ASN A 337 -21.24 13.49 -1.25
N SER A 338 -20.81 14.75 -1.24
CA SER A 338 -21.68 15.91 -1.00
C SER A 338 -22.85 16.06 -1.99
N LYS A 339 -22.78 15.52 -3.21
CA LYS A 339 -23.93 15.51 -4.14
C LYS A 339 -24.99 14.51 -3.67
N LEU A 340 -24.55 13.30 -3.37
CA LEU A 340 -25.41 12.18 -2.98
C LEU A 340 -26.10 12.47 -1.63
N LEU A 341 -25.36 13.05 -0.68
CA LEU A 341 -25.91 13.52 0.60
C LEU A 341 -26.93 14.66 0.42
N GLN A 342 -26.73 15.57 -0.54
CA GLN A 342 -27.70 16.62 -0.84
C GLN A 342 -29.01 16.06 -1.40
N GLN A 343 -28.96 15.02 -2.24
CA GLN A 343 -30.17 14.33 -2.70
C GLN A 343 -30.86 13.60 -1.53
N ALA A 344 -30.09 12.82 -0.75
CA ALA A 344 -30.62 12.02 0.34
C ALA A 344 -31.32 12.87 1.41
N LEU A 345 -30.80 14.07 1.70
CA LEU A 345 -31.44 15.05 2.58
C LEU A 345 -32.74 15.65 2.01
N GLN A 346 -32.80 15.88 0.69
CA GLN A 346 -34.04 16.36 0.03
C GLN A 346 -35.12 15.29 0.03
N ASP A 347 -34.74 14.02 -0.13
CA ASP A 347 -35.69 12.91 -0.16
C ASP A 347 -36.38 12.68 1.21
N ILE A 348 -35.78 13.11 2.34
CA ILE A 348 -36.46 13.15 3.66
C ILE A 348 -37.73 14.00 3.57
N GLU A 349 -37.65 15.19 2.98
CA GLU A 349 -38.75 16.15 2.88
C GLU A 349 -39.86 15.70 1.92
N ILE A 350 -39.56 14.71 1.06
CA ILE A 350 -40.43 14.23 -0.03
C ILE A 350 -41.10 12.89 0.33
N ALA A 351 -40.54 12.10 1.25
CA ALA A 351 -40.93 10.72 1.50
C ALA A 351 -42.27 10.57 2.25
N SER A 352 -43.37 10.40 1.49
CA SER A 352 -44.64 9.84 1.99
C SER A 352 -45.19 8.67 1.15
N LYS A 353 -44.43 8.21 0.15
CA LYS A 353 -44.76 7.03 -0.67
C LYS A 353 -43.55 6.11 -0.81
N ARG A 354 -43.63 4.93 -0.19
CA ARG A 354 -42.69 3.82 -0.39
C ARG A 354 -42.80 3.38 -1.85
N TRP A 355 -41.71 3.47 -2.61
CA TRP A 355 -41.68 2.98 -3.99
C TRP A 355 -41.71 1.45 -3.97
N SER A 356 -42.83 0.85 -4.38
CA SER A 356 -42.94 -0.59 -4.52
C SER A 356 -42.46 -1.01 -5.91
N ILE A 357 -41.41 -1.84 -5.94
CA ILE A 357 -40.83 -2.38 -7.18
C ILE A 357 -41.89 -3.17 -7.97
N THR A 358 -42.73 -3.92 -7.27
CA THR A 358 -43.85 -4.66 -7.89
C THR A 358 -44.90 -3.71 -8.46
N GLU A 359 -45.38 -2.70 -7.73
CA GLU A 359 -46.41 -1.78 -8.27
C GLU A 359 -45.98 -1.09 -9.57
N SER A 360 -44.69 -0.74 -9.71
CA SER A 360 -44.19 -0.13 -10.95
C SER A 360 -43.98 -1.14 -12.09
N LEU A 361 -43.52 -2.37 -11.82
CA LEU A 361 -43.10 -3.33 -12.85
C LEU A 361 -44.15 -4.42 -13.17
N THR A 362 -45.05 -4.74 -12.25
CA THR A 362 -46.19 -5.66 -12.44
C THR A 362 -47.51 -4.92 -12.61
N GLY A 363 -47.67 -3.75 -11.96
CA GLY A 363 -48.90 -2.95 -12.02
C GLY A 363 -49.17 -2.26 -13.36
N THR A 364 -48.18 -2.17 -14.27
CA THR A 364 -48.35 -1.49 -15.57
C THR A 364 -48.37 -2.46 -16.76
N LYS A 365 -49.42 -2.36 -17.59
CA LYS A 365 -49.53 -3.04 -18.90
C LYS A 365 -48.57 -2.45 -19.97
N LEU A 366 -47.43 -1.90 -19.56
CA LEU A 366 -46.64 -0.96 -20.36
C LEU A 366 -45.23 -1.45 -20.72
N VAL A 367 -44.63 -2.34 -19.93
CA VAL A 367 -43.40 -3.04 -20.32
C VAL A 367 -43.75 -4.08 -21.39
N ARG A 368 -43.63 -3.69 -22.66
CA ARG A 368 -43.85 -4.60 -23.81
C ARG A 368 -42.85 -5.76 -23.84
N ASN A 369 -41.66 -5.54 -23.31
CA ASN A 369 -40.52 -6.44 -23.48
C ASN A 369 -40.33 -7.31 -22.23
N ARG A 370 -41.25 -8.26 -22.03
CA ARG A 370 -41.16 -9.29 -20.98
C ARG A 370 -40.78 -10.65 -21.60
N LEU A 371 -39.83 -11.34 -20.97
CA LEU A 371 -39.42 -12.71 -21.32
C LEU A 371 -39.57 -13.60 -20.08
N ARG A 372 -40.21 -14.76 -20.22
CA ARG A 372 -40.35 -15.77 -19.14
C ARG A 372 -39.47 -16.98 -19.43
N ILE A 373 -38.72 -17.43 -18.43
CA ILE A 373 -37.78 -18.55 -18.52
C ILE A 373 -37.92 -19.42 -17.26
N SER A 374 -37.92 -20.75 -17.37
CA SER A 374 -37.88 -21.64 -16.20
C SER A 374 -36.45 -21.73 -15.66
N GLU A 375 -36.27 -21.78 -14.35
CA GLU A 375 -34.95 -21.79 -13.69
C GLU A 375 -34.05 -22.95 -14.15
N LYS A 376 -34.68 -24.03 -14.66
CA LYS A 376 -34.02 -25.18 -15.30
C LYS A 376 -33.08 -24.78 -16.46
N CYS A 377 -33.35 -23.68 -17.15
CA CYS A 377 -32.51 -23.16 -18.25
C CYS A 377 -31.17 -22.55 -17.80
N PHE A 378 -30.94 -22.39 -16.49
CA PHE A 378 -29.68 -21.87 -15.93
C PHE A 378 -28.87 -22.96 -15.20
N THR A 379 -29.21 -24.24 -15.40
CA THR A 379 -28.49 -25.37 -14.80
C THR A 379 -27.24 -25.73 -15.62
N PRO A 380 -26.14 -26.15 -14.98
CA PRO A 380 -24.85 -26.40 -15.66
C PRO A 380 -24.89 -27.45 -16.78
N HIS A 381 -25.94 -28.28 -16.87
CA HIS A 381 -26.07 -29.33 -17.89
C HIS A 381 -27.34 -29.16 -18.75
N THR A 382 -27.72 -27.90 -19.02
CA THR A 382 -28.88 -27.58 -19.85
C THR A 382 -28.64 -27.98 -21.31
N SER A 383 -29.36 -28.99 -21.81
CA SER A 383 -29.35 -29.39 -23.22
C SER A 383 -29.94 -28.32 -24.16
N GLU A 384 -29.56 -28.35 -25.44
CA GLU A 384 -30.10 -27.45 -26.48
C GLU A 384 -31.64 -27.51 -26.55
N GLU A 385 -32.21 -28.71 -26.34
CA GLU A 385 -33.66 -28.97 -26.27
C GLU A 385 -34.36 -28.15 -25.17
N ASN A 386 -33.69 -27.90 -24.04
CA ASN A 386 -34.24 -27.15 -22.91
C ASN A 386 -34.13 -25.63 -23.09
N LEU A 387 -33.21 -25.13 -23.93
CA LEU A 387 -33.14 -23.69 -24.25
C LEU A 387 -34.08 -23.31 -25.40
N GLY A 388 -34.23 -24.18 -26.40
CA GLY A 388 -35.10 -23.94 -27.56
C GLY A 388 -34.81 -22.60 -28.24
N ALA A 389 -35.83 -21.75 -28.38
CA ALA A 389 -35.70 -20.43 -29.01
C ALA A 389 -34.66 -19.51 -28.34
N ASN A 390 -34.36 -19.71 -27.05
CA ASN A 390 -33.43 -18.88 -26.28
C ASN A 390 -31.95 -19.11 -26.66
N ILE A 391 -31.61 -20.19 -27.38
CA ILE A 391 -30.22 -20.46 -27.81
C ILE A 391 -29.63 -19.28 -28.60
N THR A 392 -30.44 -18.68 -29.48
CA THR A 392 -30.07 -17.50 -30.28
C THR A 392 -29.78 -16.23 -29.45
N LEU A 393 -30.25 -16.18 -28.19
CA LEU A 393 -29.92 -15.11 -27.24
C LEU A 393 -28.58 -15.40 -26.56
N GLN A 394 -28.35 -16.65 -26.14
CA GLN A 394 -27.09 -17.06 -25.52
C GLN A 394 -25.91 -16.96 -26.50
N GLU A 395 -26.07 -17.36 -27.76
CA GLU A 395 -25.07 -17.19 -28.82
C GLU A 395 -24.67 -15.72 -28.99
N LYS A 396 -25.65 -14.80 -29.07
CA LYS A 396 -25.40 -13.35 -29.16
C LYS A 396 -24.64 -12.83 -27.95
N ALA A 397 -24.98 -13.30 -26.74
CA ALA A 397 -24.31 -12.91 -25.51
C ALA A 397 -22.85 -13.37 -25.48
N LEU A 398 -22.59 -14.65 -25.79
CA LEU A 398 -21.24 -15.20 -25.87
C LEU A 398 -20.39 -14.49 -26.96
N HIS A 399 -21.00 -14.12 -28.08
CA HIS A 399 -20.37 -13.33 -29.14
C HIS A 399 -20.05 -11.87 -28.72
N LEU A 400 -20.82 -11.27 -27.80
CA LEU A 400 -20.48 -9.96 -27.21
C LEU A 400 -19.37 -10.09 -26.16
N VAL A 401 -19.43 -11.10 -25.30
CA VAL A 401 -18.42 -11.40 -24.26
C VAL A 401 -17.04 -11.65 -24.89
N SER A 402 -16.96 -12.55 -25.88
CA SER A 402 -15.72 -12.86 -26.60
C SER A 402 -15.15 -11.70 -27.45
N LYS A 403 -15.94 -10.65 -27.67
CA LYS A 403 -15.49 -9.40 -28.30
C LYS A 403 -15.13 -8.29 -27.30
N GLY A 404 -15.09 -8.58 -25.99
CA GLY A 404 -14.80 -7.60 -24.95
C GLY A 404 -15.86 -6.50 -24.82
N LYS A 405 -17.09 -6.75 -25.27
CA LYS A 405 -18.19 -5.75 -25.29
C LYS A 405 -18.96 -5.65 -23.97
N VAL A 406 -18.57 -6.43 -22.98
CA VAL A 406 -19.26 -6.59 -21.70
C VAL A 406 -18.26 -6.34 -20.57
N ALA A 407 -18.67 -5.59 -19.55
CA ALA A 407 -17.98 -5.53 -18.27
C ALA A 407 -18.89 -6.05 -17.16
N ALA A 408 -18.30 -6.73 -16.17
CA ALA A 408 -18.99 -7.27 -15.01
C ALA A 408 -18.76 -6.41 -13.77
N VAL A 409 -19.81 -6.16 -13.01
CA VAL A 409 -19.78 -5.48 -11.71
C VAL A 409 -20.43 -6.42 -10.69
N LEU A 410 -19.66 -6.88 -9.72
CA LEU A 410 -20.17 -7.69 -8.60
C LEU A 410 -20.25 -6.79 -7.36
N ASP A 411 -21.46 -6.62 -6.84
CA ASP A 411 -21.70 -6.00 -5.54
C ASP A 411 -21.67 -7.09 -4.46
N MET A 412 -20.68 -7.00 -3.57
CA MET A 412 -20.45 -7.92 -2.45
C MET A 412 -20.76 -7.25 -1.10
N SER A 413 -21.48 -6.12 -1.10
CA SER A 413 -21.89 -5.44 0.13
C SER A 413 -23.04 -6.21 0.80
N ASP A 414 -23.00 -6.47 2.11
CA ASP A 414 -24.14 -7.08 2.80
C ASP A 414 -25.30 -6.08 2.98
N HIS A 415 -26.37 -6.29 2.22
CA HIS A 415 -27.60 -5.50 2.32
C HIS A 415 -28.61 -6.06 3.34
N ARG A 416 -28.38 -7.25 3.92
CA ARG A 416 -29.42 -8.05 4.62
C ARG A 416 -29.73 -7.59 6.04
N ASN A 417 -28.84 -6.86 6.70
CA ASN A 417 -28.89 -6.58 8.15
C ASN A 417 -29.67 -5.31 8.57
N GLN A 418 -30.65 -4.83 7.77
CA GLN A 418 -31.28 -3.50 8.02
C GLN A 418 -32.81 -3.47 8.12
N GLY A 419 -33.49 -4.63 8.27
CA GLY A 419 -34.96 -4.70 8.31
C GLY A 419 -35.61 -5.49 9.46
N LYS A 420 -34.84 -6.19 10.30
CA LYS A 420 -35.40 -7.01 11.41
C LYS A 420 -35.29 -6.30 12.75
N GLU A 421 -36.33 -6.43 13.57
CA GLU A 421 -36.42 -5.81 14.90
C GLU A 421 -35.36 -6.35 15.88
N TYR A 422 -35.08 -5.56 16.92
CA TYR A 422 -34.20 -5.97 18.01
C TYR A 422 -34.86 -7.10 18.83
N ASP A 423 -34.36 -8.32 18.70
CA ASP A 423 -34.39 -9.28 19.82
C ASP A 423 -32.97 -9.48 20.35
N SER A 424 -32.67 -8.80 21.46
CA SER A 424 -31.36 -8.81 22.11
C SER A 424 -31.17 -10.07 22.96
N GLY A 425 -31.18 -11.25 22.31
CA GLY A 425 -31.12 -12.56 22.96
C GLY A 425 -30.12 -13.56 22.37
N LEU A 426 -29.79 -13.49 21.08
CA LEU A 426 -28.98 -14.50 20.37
C LEU A 426 -27.82 -13.90 19.57
N ALA A 427 -26.87 -13.26 20.29
CA ALA A 427 -25.50 -13.23 19.82
C ALA A 427 -24.84 -14.62 20.04
N PHE A 428 -23.91 -15.00 19.16
CA PHE A 428 -23.30 -16.34 19.05
C PHE A 428 -24.28 -17.43 18.57
N SER A 429 -24.13 -17.97 17.36
CA SER A 429 -22.96 -18.80 17.04
C SER A 429 -21.85 -18.11 16.25
N MET A 430 -20.62 -18.59 16.46
CA MET A 430 -19.49 -18.30 15.58
C MET A 430 -19.39 -19.42 14.55
N SER A 431 -19.38 -19.06 13.27
CA SER A 431 -18.68 -19.83 12.23
C SER A 431 -17.37 -19.10 11.94
N MET A 432 -16.24 -19.69 12.32
CA MET A 432 -14.89 -19.16 12.01
C MET A 432 -14.45 -19.55 10.59
N ASP A 433 -15.40 -19.53 9.65
CA ASP A 433 -15.28 -20.04 8.29
C ASP A 433 -15.61 -18.96 7.26
N ASN A 434 -14.87 -18.99 6.16
CA ASN A 434 -14.79 -17.95 5.13
C ASN A 434 -16.04 -17.93 4.21
N SER A 435 -17.23 -17.63 4.74
CA SER A 435 -18.50 -17.80 4.03
C SER A 435 -18.58 -17.04 2.69
N GLU A 436 -18.39 -15.72 2.68
CA GLU A 436 -18.60 -14.90 1.46
C GLU A 436 -17.42 -14.95 0.49
N THR A 437 -16.22 -15.18 1.00
CA THR A 437 -15.03 -15.39 0.16
C THR A 437 -14.95 -16.79 -0.43
N SER A 438 -15.48 -17.84 0.23
CA SER A 438 -15.56 -19.19 -0.35
C SER A 438 -16.70 -19.35 -1.37
N SER A 439 -17.84 -18.69 -1.17
CA SER A 439 -18.90 -18.61 -2.19
C SER A 439 -18.42 -17.82 -3.42
N LEU A 440 -17.83 -16.64 -3.24
CA LEU A 440 -17.21 -15.90 -4.35
C LEU A 440 -16.06 -16.67 -5.01
N GLN A 441 -15.23 -17.41 -4.27
CA GLN A 441 -14.20 -18.27 -4.88
C GLN A 441 -14.83 -19.43 -5.66
N THR A 442 -15.90 -20.04 -5.16
CA THR A 442 -16.66 -21.09 -5.87
C THR A 442 -17.24 -20.54 -7.17
N LEU A 443 -17.87 -19.38 -7.12
CA LEU A 443 -18.41 -18.65 -8.28
C LEU A 443 -17.32 -18.31 -9.32
N LEU A 444 -16.16 -17.81 -8.87
CA LEU A 444 -15.05 -17.48 -9.78
C LEU A 444 -14.32 -18.72 -10.31
N CYS A 445 -14.51 -19.90 -9.71
CA CYS A 445 -14.10 -21.19 -10.27
C CYS A 445 -15.18 -21.83 -11.15
N ASP A 446 -16.38 -21.25 -11.25
CA ASP A 446 -17.51 -21.78 -12.03
C ASP A 446 -17.56 -21.14 -13.42
N ASP A 447 -16.94 -21.81 -14.39
CA ASP A 447 -16.90 -21.39 -15.79
C ASP A 447 -18.22 -21.59 -16.55
N GLU A 448 -19.22 -22.27 -15.97
CA GLU A 448 -20.52 -22.53 -16.60
C GLU A 448 -21.56 -21.47 -16.20
N ARG A 449 -21.51 -20.96 -14.95
CA ARG A 449 -22.45 -19.96 -14.42
C ARG A 449 -21.95 -18.51 -14.45
N PHE A 450 -20.66 -18.25 -14.69
CA PHE A 450 -20.13 -16.88 -14.82
C PHE A 450 -19.45 -16.65 -16.18
N VAL A 451 -18.23 -16.08 -16.20
CA VAL A 451 -17.47 -15.80 -17.42
C VAL A 451 -16.42 -16.90 -17.59
N LYS A 452 -16.58 -17.76 -18.61
CA LYS A 452 -15.59 -18.78 -18.98
C LYS A 452 -14.16 -18.22 -19.01
N VAL A 453 -13.18 -18.93 -18.44
CA VAL A 453 -11.75 -18.57 -18.40
C VAL A 453 -11.22 -18.05 -19.74
N GLU A 454 -11.59 -18.68 -20.86
CA GLU A 454 -11.17 -18.27 -22.21
C GLU A 454 -11.48 -16.79 -22.56
N ASN A 455 -12.50 -16.20 -21.93
CA ASN A 455 -12.96 -14.83 -22.19
C ASN A 455 -12.53 -13.80 -21.13
N ARG A 456 -12.00 -14.23 -19.97
CA ARG A 456 -11.78 -13.36 -18.79
C ARG A 456 -10.76 -12.24 -19.04
N LEU A 457 -9.79 -12.45 -19.93
CA LEU A 457 -8.83 -11.41 -20.36
C LEU A 457 -9.49 -10.23 -21.11
N PHE A 458 -10.69 -10.44 -21.67
CA PHE A 458 -11.43 -9.45 -22.46
C PHE A 458 -12.57 -8.77 -21.69
N VAL A 459 -12.99 -9.31 -20.55
CA VAL A 459 -14.08 -8.79 -19.71
C VAL A 459 -13.52 -7.98 -18.54
N PRO A 460 -13.69 -6.65 -18.49
CA PRO A 460 -13.31 -5.87 -17.32
C PRO A 460 -14.20 -6.20 -16.12
N LEU A 461 -13.62 -6.26 -14.93
CA LEU A 461 -14.29 -6.67 -13.69
C LEU A 461 -14.20 -5.57 -12.63
N VAL A 462 -15.34 -5.19 -12.06
CA VAL A 462 -15.43 -4.28 -10.91
C VAL A 462 -15.99 -5.06 -9.72
N LEU A 463 -15.31 -4.97 -8.59
CA LEU A 463 -15.72 -5.60 -7.33
C LEU A 463 -16.03 -4.48 -6.34
N ILE A 464 -17.26 -4.45 -5.83
CA ILE A 464 -17.67 -3.51 -4.79
C ILE A 464 -17.70 -4.27 -3.47
N CYS A 465 -16.79 -3.93 -2.56
CA CYS A 465 -16.48 -4.72 -1.37
C CYS A 465 -16.81 -3.95 -0.08
N PRO A 466 -17.13 -4.67 1.02
CA PRO A 466 -17.20 -4.10 2.37
C PRO A 466 -15.95 -3.32 2.77
N ALA A 467 -16.15 -2.40 3.72
CA ALA A 467 -15.19 -1.39 4.14
C ALA A 467 -13.84 -1.93 4.66
N ASP A 468 -13.84 -3.17 5.10
CA ASP A 468 -12.83 -3.92 5.85
C ASP A 468 -12.29 -5.13 5.07
N GLU A 469 -13.11 -5.75 4.22
CA GLU A 469 -12.72 -6.93 3.42
C GLU A 469 -11.88 -6.62 2.17
N ILE A 470 -11.85 -5.37 1.69
CA ILE A 470 -11.18 -5.00 0.43
C ILE A 470 -9.72 -5.48 0.34
N ASN A 471 -8.94 -5.38 1.43
CA ASN A 471 -7.55 -5.84 1.49
C ASN A 471 -7.40 -7.38 1.48
N SER A 472 -8.47 -8.10 1.82
CA SER A 472 -8.54 -9.57 1.75
C SER A 472 -8.90 -10.00 0.33
N MET A 473 -9.82 -9.29 -0.32
CA MET A 473 -10.21 -9.48 -1.71
C MET A 473 -9.06 -9.24 -2.69
N GLU A 474 -8.29 -8.16 -2.53
CA GLU A 474 -7.08 -7.90 -3.32
C GLU A 474 -6.06 -9.06 -3.22
N LYS A 475 -5.83 -9.58 -2.01
CA LYS A 475 -4.93 -10.71 -1.77
C LYS A 475 -5.46 -12.02 -2.36
N LEU A 476 -6.76 -12.26 -2.25
CA LEU A 476 -7.44 -13.46 -2.78
C LEU A 476 -7.38 -13.49 -4.32
N PHE A 477 -7.46 -12.35 -4.99
CA PHE A 477 -7.20 -12.26 -6.43
C PHE A 477 -5.71 -12.44 -6.75
N ALA A 478 -4.80 -11.77 -6.03
CA ALA A 478 -3.37 -11.89 -6.26
C ALA A 478 -2.84 -13.33 -6.08
N SER A 479 -3.34 -14.07 -5.09
CA SER A 479 -2.94 -15.47 -4.84
C SER A 479 -3.51 -16.47 -5.84
N ASN A 480 -4.62 -16.15 -6.51
CA ASN A 480 -5.27 -17.00 -7.51
C ASN A 480 -5.03 -16.51 -8.97
N ASN A 481 -3.95 -15.76 -9.22
CA ASN A 481 -3.60 -15.20 -10.53
C ASN A 481 -4.78 -14.45 -11.20
N TYR A 482 -5.46 -13.61 -10.40
CA TYR A 482 -6.67 -12.85 -10.78
C TYR A 482 -7.79 -13.71 -11.39
N PHE A 483 -7.82 -15.02 -11.12
CA PHE A 483 -8.74 -16.00 -11.72
C PHE A 483 -8.78 -15.94 -13.26
N GLY A 484 -7.68 -15.56 -13.92
CA GLY A 484 -7.60 -15.41 -15.38
C GLY A 484 -8.16 -14.10 -15.94
N PHE A 485 -8.63 -13.18 -15.11
CA PHE A 485 -8.92 -11.80 -15.53
C PHE A 485 -7.61 -11.02 -15.73
N ASP A 486 -7.64 -10.02 -16.61
CA ASP A 486 -6.52 -9.09 -16.80
C ASP A 486 -6.40 -8.15 -15.58
N PRO A 487 -5.28 -8.16 -14.82
CA PRO A 487 -5.11 -7.34 -13.62
C PRO A 487 -5.27 -5.84 -13.85
N GLU A 488 -4.98 -5.30 -15.05
CA GLU A 488 -5.17 -3.88 -15.36
C GLU A 488 -6.66 -3.52 -15.56
N LYS A 489 -7.52 -4.53 -15.76
CA LYS A 489 -8.97 -4.40 -15.95
C LYS A 489 -9.79 -4.89 -14.74
N VAL A 490 -9.15 -5.16 -13.59
CA VAL A 490 -9.82 -5.50 -12.32
C VAL A 490 -9.76 -4.32 -11.36
N TRP A 491 -10.91 -3.83 -10.89
CA TRP A 491 -10.99 -2.73 -9.93
C TRP A 491 -11.72 -3.11 -8.65
N PHE A 492 -11.01 -3.00 -7.52
CA PHE A 492 -11.58 -3.10 -6.18
C PHE A 492 -12.06 -1.73 -5.72
N LEU A 493 -13.37 -1.60 -5.49
CA LEU A 493 -14.02 -0.39 -5.01
C LEU A 493 -14.60 -0.65 -3.62
N LYS A 494 -14.38 0.29 -2.70
CA LYS A 494 -15.07 0.29 -1.41
C LYS A 494 -16.52 0.73 -1.60
N GLU A 495 -17.45 0.08 -0.90
CA GLU A 495 -18.86 0.50 -0.80
C GLU A 495 -19.04 2.01 -0.54
N GLU A 496 -20.09 2.61 -1.13
CA GLU A 496 -20.44 4.02 -0.91
C GLU A 496 -21.11 4.17 0.46
N ARG A 497 -20.61 5.10 1.27
CA ARG A 497 -21.13 5.35 2.63
C ARG A 497 -21.50 6.82 2.82
N LEU A 498 -22.71 7.06 3.31
CA LEU A 498 -23.19 8.42 3.62
C LEU A 498 -23.11 8.71 5.12
N PRO A 499 -22.85 9.97 5.51
CA PRO A 499 -23.00 10.41 6.89
C PRO A 499 -24.41 10.18 7.44
N VAL A 500 -24.48 9.63 8.65
CA VAL A 500 -25.72 9.52 9.43
C VAL A 500 -26.09 10.90 9.97
N VAL A 501 -27.39 11.25 9.98
CA VAL A 501 -27.85 12.59 10.38
C VAL A 501 -28.91 12.56 11.48
N SER A 502 -29.04 13.63 12.26
CA SER A 502 -30.03 13.75 13.34
C SER A 502 -31.48 13.76 12.84
N SER A 503 -32.38 13.06 13.51
CA SER A 503 -33.84 13.11 13.23
C SER A 503 -34.53 14.33 13.86
N LEU A 504 -34.00 14.84 14.98
CA LEU A 504 -34.65 15.89 15.78
C LEU A 504 -34.46 17.30 15.17
N LEU A 505 -35.60 18.00 15.00
CA LEU A 505 -35.73 19.28 14.30
C LEU A 505 -35.53 20.52 15.19
N GLU A 506 -34.69 20.46 16.23
CA GLU A 506 -34.48 21.59 17.17
C GLU A 506 -33.99 22.89 16.50
N GLN A 507 -33.43 22.79 15.29
CA GLN A 507 -33.06 23.94 14.44
C GLN A 507 -33.61 23.77 13.00
N ASN A 508 -34.69 23.00 12.85
CA ASN A 508 -35.36 22.66 11.59
C ASN A 508 -34.44 22.09 10.49
N ARG A 509 -33.31 21.48 10.88
CA ARG A 509 -32.22 21.02 9.99
C ARG A 509 -31.52 19.79 10.54
N HIS A 510 -31.25 18.82 9.66
CA HIS A 510 -30.52 17.60 9.97
C HIS A 510 -29.01 17.87 10.10
N LYS A 511 -28.40 17.43 11.21
CA LYS A 511 -26.95 17.55 11.47
C LYS A 511 -26.28 16.19 11.32
N ILE A 512 -25.15 16.15 10.60
CA ILE A 512 -24.26 14.99 10.54
C ILE A 512 -23.80 14.61 11.94
N LEU A 513 -23.96 13.34 12.31
CA LEU A 513 -23.52 12.80 13.58
C LEU A 513 -22.03 12.43 13.54
N MET A 514 -21.36 12.61 14.68
CA MET A 514 -19.94 12.27 14.84
C MET A 514 -19.82 11.00 15.69
N LYS A 515 -19.14 9.97 15.19
CA LYS A 515 -18.86 8.74 15.94
C LYS A 515 -17.80 8.99 17.03
N SER A 516 -16.85 9.88 16.76
CA SER A 516 -15.91 10.42 17.74
C SER A 516 -15.53 11.86 17.35
N PRO A 517 -14.81 12.63 18.19
CA PRO A 517 -14.47 14.03 17.90
C PRO A 517 -13.69 14.28 16.60
N TRP A 518 -13.24 13.22 15.93
CA TRP A 518 -12.42 13.22 14.70
C TRP A 518 -12.87 12.13 13.71
N GLU A 519 -14.06 11.55 13.91
CA GLU A 519 -14.63 10.51 13.04
C GLU A 519 -16.12 10.77 12.80
N ILE A 520 -16.50 10.93 11.53
CA ILE A 520 -17.91 11.08 11.10
C ILE A 520 -18.60 9.72 11.22
N LEU A 521 -19.83 9.69 11.75
CA LEU A 521 -20.66 8.48 11.74
C LEU A 521 -21.24 8.27 10.34
N GLN A 522 -21.05 7.08 9.75
CA GLN A 522 -21.43 6.78 8.36
C GLN A 522 -22.06 5.39 8.23
N SER A 523 -23.13 5.28 7.45
CA SER A 523 -23.80 4.01 7.10
C SER A 523 -23.55 3.64 5.62
N PRO A 524 -23.63 2.36 5.23
CA PRO A 524 -23.70 1.97 3.82
C PRO A 524 -24.90 2.60 3.12
N VAL A 525 -24.76 2.95 1.85
CA VAL A 525 -25.88 3.44 1.01
C VAL A 525 -26.78 2.31 0.51
N GLY A 526 -26.27 1.09 0.46
CA GLY A 526 -26.93 -0.01 -0.27
C GLY A 526 -26.66 0.02 -1.77
N SER A 527 -27.31 -0.88 -2.51
CA SER A 527 -27.00 -1.15 -3.93
C SER A 527 -27.19 0.04 -4.90
N GLY A 528 -27.94 1.08 -4.52
CA GLY A 528 -27.98 2.35 -5.25
C GLY A 528 -26.62 3.06 -5.33
N GLY A 529 -25.71 2.77 -4.39
CA GLY A 529 -24.35 3.29 -4.34
C GLY A 529 -23.47 2.89 -5.53
N VAL A 530 -23.76 1.77 -6.20
CA VAL A 530 -22.98 1.27 -7.36
C VAL A 530 -22.79 2.34 -8.44
N ILE A 531 -23.88 3.03 -8.82
CA ILE A 531 -23.88 4.08 -9.85
C ILE A 531 -23.02 5.29 -9.42
N SER A 532 -22.96 5.55 -8.10
CA SER A 532 -22.11 6.58 -7.52
C SER A 532 -20.63 6.22 -7.61
N LEU A 533 -20.28 4.98 -7.25
CA LEU A 533 -18.89 4.48 -7.24
C LEU A 533 -18.29 4.43 -8.65
N LEU A 534 -19.04 3.90 -9.62
CA LEU A 534 -18.59 3.79 -11.02
C LEU A 534 -18.28 5.17 -11.63
N SER A 535 -19.03 6.22 -11.27
CA SER A 535 -18.77 7.59 -11.71
C SER A 535 -17.62 8.25 -10.95
N SER A 536 -17.61 8.12 -9.62
CA SER A 536 -16.63 8.78 -8.74
C SER A 536 -15.19 8.34 -9.03
N ASN A 537 -15.01 7.10 -9.47
CA ASN A 537 -13.72 6.51 -9.81
C ASN A 537 -13.39 6.54 -11.33
N SER A 538 -14.19 7.25 -12.14
CA SER A 538 -14.02 7.35 -13.61
C SER A 538 -14.09 6.01 -14.37
N ILE A 539 -14.73 5.00 -13.78
CA ILE A 539 -14.82 3.65 -14.37
C ILE A 539 -15.65 3.67 -15.64
N VAL A 540 -16.76 4.43 -15.68
CA VAL A 540 -17.61 4.55 -16.88
C VAL A 540 -16.84 5.17 -18.05
N GLU A 541 -15.96 6.12 -17.79
CA GLU A 541 -15.05 6.71 -18.77
C GLU A 541 -13.97 5.71 -19.24
N ASN A 542 -13.43 4.87 -18.35
CA ASN A 542 -12.44 3.85 -18.68
C ASN A 542 -13.05 2.71 -19.51
N LEU A 543 -14.21 2.17 -19.10
CA LEU A 543 -14.95 1.14 -19.84
C LEU A 543 -15.34 1.62 -21.25
N ALA A 544 -15.70 2.90 -21.40
CA ALA A 544 -15.98 3.51 -22.70
C ALA A 544 -14.74 3.64 -23.59
N GLN A 545 -13.54 3.78 -23.02
CA GLN A 545 -12.26 3.78 -23.77
C GLN A 545 -11.84 2.37 -24.17
N ILE A 546 -12.10 1.37 -23.33
CA ILE A 546 -11.88 -0.06 -23.63
C ILE A 546 -12.82 -0.54 -24.77
N GLY A 547 -13.93 0.16 -25.00
CA GLY A 547 -14.88 -0.13 -26.08
C GLY A 547 -16.02 -1.06 -25.67
N VAL A 548 -16.31 -1.15 -24.36
CA VAL A 548 -17.46 -1.85 -23.76
C VAL A 548 -18.76 -1.20 -24.21
N GLU A 549 -19.79 -2.01 -24.43
CA GLU A 549 -21.14 -1.58 -24.84
C GLU A 549 -22.19 -1.85 -23.75
N TYR A 550 -22.00 -2.90 -22.94
CA TYR A 550 -22.90 -3.30 -21.86
C TYR A 550 -22.18 -3.48 -20.53
N VAL A 551 -22.82 -3.08 -19.44
CA VAL A 551 -22.36 -3.30 -18.06
C VAL A 551 -23.37 -4.18 -17.33
N GLN A 552 -22.94 -5.37 -16.94
CA GLN A 552 -23.67 -6.27 -16.05
C GLN A 552 -23.41 -5.85 -14.60
N VAL A 553 -24.45 -5.80 -13.77
CA VAL A 553 -24.35 -5.55 -12.33
C VAL A 553 -25.16 -6.61 -11.59
N CYS A 554 -24.51 -7.38 -10.72
CA CYS A 554 -25.11 -8.50 -9.99
C CYS A 554 -24.79 -8.46 -8.48
N HIS A 555 -25.71 -8.98 -7.68
CA HIS A 555 -25.54 -9.33 -6.26
C HIS A 555 -26.25 -10.65 -5.96
N GLY A 556 -25.56 -11.57 -5.26
CA GLY A 556 -26.07 -12.90 -4.91
C GLY A 556 -25.96 -13.93 -6.05
N GLU A 557 -25.53 -15.15 -5.72
CA GLU A 557 -25.17 -16.19 -6.70
C GLU A 557 -26.30 -16.54 -7.71
N ARG A 558 -27.56 -16.63 -7.24
CA ARG A 558 -28.74 -16.98 -8.07
C ARG A 558 -28.93 -16.03 -9.26
N TYR A 559 -28.44 -14.79 -9.16
CA TYR A 559 -28.57 -13.77 -10.21
C TYR A 559 -27.45 -13.78 -11.26
N ILE A 560 -26.45 -14.65 -11.13
CA ILE A 560 -25.25 -14.59 -11.98
C ILE A 560 -25.36 -15.52 -13.19
N GLY A 561 -25.84 -16.76 -12.99
CA GLY A 561 -26.10 -17.73 -14.08
C GLY A 561 -27.12 -17.25 -15.12
N GLY A 562 -28.03 -16.34 -14.74
CA GLY A 562 -29.02 -15.75 -15.65
C GLY A 562 -28.47 -14.69 -16.61
N SER A 563 -27.27 -14.16 -16.35
CA SER A 563 -26.79 -12.93 -16.98
C SER A 563 -26.58 -13.03 -18.49
N SER A 564 -26.10 -14.16 -19.01
CA SER A 564 -25.90 -14.35 -20.45
C SER A 564 -27.22 -14.31 -21.24
N LEU A 565 -28.28 -14.93 -20.74
CA LEU A 565 -29.59 -14.89 -21.40
C LEU A 565 -30.23 -13.50 -21.31
N LEU A 566 -30.07 -12.79 -20.18
CA LEU A 566 -30.48 -11.40 -20.05
C LEU A 566 -29.73 -10.48 -21.03
N LEU A 567 -28.42 -10.68 -21.22
CA LEU A 567 -27.60 -9.89 -22.15
C LEU A 567 -28.09 -10.07 -23.59
N GLY A 568 -28.32 -11.33 -24.00
CA GLY A 568 -28.86 -11.67 -25.31
C GLY A 568 -30.22 -11.02 -25.56
N PHE A 569 -31.10 -11.03 -24.56
CA PHE A 569 -32.42 -10.40 -24.63
C PHE A 569 -32.34 -8.86 -24.72
N VAL A 570 -31.51 -8.22 -23.89
CA VAL A 570 -31.27 -6.76 -23.91
C VAL A 570 -30.73 -6.31 -25.27
N ASN A 571 -29.78 -7.05 -25.84
CA ASN A 571 -29.23 -6.78 -27.16
C ASN A 571 -30.29 -6.98 -28.26
N ALA A 572 -31.03 -8.10 -28.23
CA ALA A 572 -32.05 -8.40 -29.24
C ALA A 572 -33.24 -7.43 -29.27
N MET A 573 -33.52 -6.74 -28.15
CA MET A 573 -34.61 -5.76 -28.02
C MET A 573 -34.14 -4.29 -28.08
N GLU A 574 -32.85 -4.03 -28.36
CA GLU A 574 -32.23 -2.69 -28.33
C GLU A 574 -32.53 -1.89 -27.03
N ALA A 575 -32.53 -2.56 -25.88
CA ALA A 575 -32.93 -1.96 -24.62
C ALA A 575 -31.82 -1.11 -23.96
N ASP A 576 -32.20 -0.03 -23.26
CA ASP A 576 -31.28 0.74 -22.40
C ASP A 576 -30.90 -0.09 -21.15
N ILE A 577 -31.81 -0.93 -20.66
CA ILE A 577 -31.65 -1.71 -19.44
C ILE A 577 -32.43 -3.03 -19.46
N GLY A 578 -31.83 -4.08 -18.90
CA GLY A 578 -32.47 -5.35 -18.57
C GLY A 578 -32.49 -5.59 -17.07
N VAL A 579 -33.56 -6.22 -16.59
CA VAL A 579 -33.76 -6.58 -15.17
C VAL A 579 -34.15 -8.04 -15.05
N GLN A 580 -33.45 -8.81 -14.21
CA GLN A 580 -33.78 -10.17 -13.83
C GLN A 580 -34.61 -10.17 -12.54
N ILE A 581 -35.74 -10.87 -12.54
CA ILE A 581 -36.67 -10.99 -11.41
C ILE A 581 -37.06 -12.47 -11.27
N PHE A 582 -37.20 -12.96 -10.04
CA PHE A 582 -37.75 -14.28 -9.73
C PHE A 582 -39.19 -14.14 -9.23
N ASP A 583 -40.09 -15.10 -9.53
CA ASP A 583 -41.51 -15.05 -9.16
C ASP A 583 -41.77 -15.26 -7.65
N ASP A 584 -40.73 -15.62 -6.87
CA ASP A 584 -40.77 -15.84 -5.42
C ASP A 584 -41.17 -14.59 -4.63
N THR A 585 -42.42 -14.52 -4.18
CA THR A 585 -43.01 -13.34 -3.54
C THR A 585 -42.42 -12.94 -2.18
N GLU A 586 -41.54 -13.74 -1.58
CA GLU A 586 -40.98 -13.52 -0.24
C GLU A 586 -39.49 -13.10 -0.21
N VAL A 587 -38.75 -13.17 -1.33
CA VAL A 587 -37.26 -13.04 -1.33
C VAL A 587 -36.73 -11.92 -2.25
N MET A 588 -37.42 -10.78 -2.27
CA MET A 588 -37.03 -9.59 -3.07
C MET A 588 -35.91 -8.72 -2.46
N GLU A 589 -35.39 -9.06 -1.27
CA GLU A 589 -34.39 -8.24 -0.54
C GLU A 589 -32.98 -8.86 -0.46
N GLY A 590 -32.72 -9.97 -1.17
CA GLY A 590 -31.48 -10.76 -1.05
C GLY A 590 -30.53 -10.78 -2.27
N GLY A 591 -30.86 -10.14 -3.38
CA GLY A 591 -30.08 -10.23 -4.62
C GLY A 591 -30.67 -9.41 -5.78
N PHE A 592 -29.88 -9.21 -6.84
CA PHE A 592 -30.36 -8.60 -8.09
C PHE A 592 -29.44 -8.93 -9.27
N GLY A 593 -30.00 -8.93 -10.48
CA GLY A 593 -29.26 -9.04 -11.74
C GLY A 593 -29.78 -7.99 -12.73
N MET A 594 -28.91 -7.10 -13.18
CA MET A 594 -29.26 -6.02 -14.09
C MET A 594 -28.18 -5.83 -15.17
N ILE A 595 -28.59 -5.42 -16.36
CA ILE A 595 -27.67 -5.09 -17.46
C ILE A 595 -28.01 -3.70 -17.99
N PHE A 596 -27.01 -2.85 -18.14
CA PHE A 596 -27.14 -1.47 -18.57
C PHE A 596 -26.41 -1.27 -19.90
N SER A 597 -27.02 -0.55 -20.85
CA SER A 597 -26.28 0.00 -21.98
C SER A 597 -25.30 1.05 -21.48
N MET A 598 -24.12 1.16 -22.12
CA MET A 598 -23.13 2.16 -21.74
C MET A 598 -23.62 3.59 -21.94
N ASP A 599 -24.58 3.83 -22.82
CA ASP A 599 -25.21 5.15 -22.99
C ASP A 599 -26.24 5.45 -21.89
N LEU A 600 -26.97 4.45 -21.37
CA LEU A 600 -27.72 4.62 -20.13
C LEU A 600 -26.78 4.89 -18.95
N MET A 601 -25.67 4.16 -18.84
CA MET A 601 -24.70 4.36 -17.75
C MET A 601 -24.14 5.81 -17.76
N LYS A 602 -23.70 6.32 -18.92
CA LYS A 602 -23.30 7.73 -19.13
C LYS A 602 -24.41 8.75 -18.84
N LYS A 603 -25.69 8.36 -18.97
CA LYS A 603 -26.90 9.16 -18.69
C LYS A 603 -27.27 9.14 -17.20
N LEU A 604 -27.02 8.04 -16.49
CA LEU A 604 -27.21 7.88 -15.04
C LEU A 604 -26.16 8.64 -14.23
N THR A 605 -24.87 8.53 -14.56
CA THR A 605 -23.79 9.27 -13.87
C THR A 605 -23.98 10.79 -13.90
N ARG A 606 -24.61 11.31 -14.98
CA ARG A 606 -24.99 12.72 -15.13
C ARG A 606 -26.28 13.12 -14.40
N LYS A 607 -27.07 12.15 -13.92
CA LYS A 607 -28.40 12.34 -13.31
C LYS A 607 -28.53 11.67 -11.94
N MET A 608 -27.47 11.68 -11.14
CA MET A 608 -27.47 11.15 -9.76
C MET A 608 -28.58 11.73 -8.88
N ASN A 609 -29.04 12.95 -9.17
CA ASN A 609 -30.18 13.60 -8.52
C ASN A 609 -31.57 13.03 -8.94
N LYS A 610 -31.59 11.79 -9.46
CA LYS A 610 -32.77 10.95 -9.69
C LYS A 610 -32.68 9.59 -8.97
N LEU A 611 -31.56 9.29 -8.31
CA LEU A 611 -31.49 8.17 -7.38
C LEU A 611 -32.32 8.54 -6.15
N GLN A 612 -33.26 7.66 -5.79
CA GLN A 612 -34.18 7.88 -4.68
C GLN A 612 -33.61 7.25 -3.40
N PHE A 613 -33.66 8.02 -2.32
CA PHE A 613 -33.23 7.61 -0.99
C PHE A 613 -34.41 7.38 -0.05
N TYR A 614 -34.18 6.52 0.94
CA TYR A 614 -35.06 6.26 2.06
C TYR A 614 -34.31 6.59 3.35
N ALA A 615 -34.95 7.33 4.23
CA ALA A 615 -34.40 7.70 5.53
C ALA A 615 -34.87 6.68 6.58
N ILE A 616 -33.99 5.76 6.96
CA ILE A 616 -34.29 4.71 7.95
C ILE A 616 -34.00 5.28 9.34
N ALA A 617 -35.04 5.43 10.16
CA ALA A 617 -34.92 5.96 11.51
C ALA A 617 -34.27 4.91 12.45
N LYS A 618 -33.11 5.23 13.04
CA LYS A 618 -32.40 4.33 13.97
C LYS A 618 -31.86 5.05 15.22
N PRO A 619 -31.73 4.36 16.36
CA PRO A 619 -30.99 4.85 17.52
C PRO A 619 -29.47 4.74 17.26
N ASN A 620 -28.77 5.86 17.12
CA ASN A 620 -27.33 5.89 16.93
C ASN A 620 -26.62 6.66 18.05
N SER A 621 -25.74 5.95 18.76
CA SER A 621 -24.76 6.53 19.68
C SER A 621 -23.78 7.43 18.92
N HIS A 622 -23.56 8.64 19.44
CA HIS A 622 -22.69 9.63 18.82
C HIS A 622 -22.07 10.57 19.86
N VAL A 623 -21.19 11.47 19.43
CA VAL A 623 -20.63 12.53 20.26
C VAL A 623 -21.01 13.92 19.75
N GLU A 624 -21.22 14.84 20.68
CA GLU A 624 -21.43 16.26 20.39
C GLU A 624 -20.59 17.18 21.30
N LEU A 625 -20.49 18.47 20.94
CA LEU A 625 -19.67 19.46 21.63
C LEU A 625 -20.52 20.43 22.46
N VAL A 626 -20.91 20.02 23.66
CA VAL A 626 -21.68 20.83 24.61
C VAL A 626 -20.73 21.60 25.53
N GLU A 627 -20.92 22.91 25.69
CA GLU A 627 -20.10 23.79 26.55
C GLU A 627 -18.57 23.68 26.35
N LYS A 628 -18.12 23.36 25.13
CA LYS A 628 -16.71 23.09 24.74
C LYS A 628 -16.14 21.76 25.28
N LYS A 629 -16.96 20.90 25.90
CA LYS A 629 -16.62 19.50 26.23
C LYS A 629 -17.26 18.57 25.19
N TRP A 630 -16.63 17.43 24.94
CA TRP A 630 -17.27 16.37 24.17
C TRP A 630 -18.11 15.49 25.10
N VAL A 631 -19.33 15.21 24.69
CA VAL A 631 -20.32 14.43 25.44
C VAL A 631 -20.79 13.28 24.55
N ASN A 632 -20.90 12.08 25.10
CA ASN A 632 -21.52 10.94 24.43
C ASN A 632 -23.04 11.01 24.59
N VAL A 633 -23.77 10.74 23.52
CA VAL A 633 -25.23 10.69 23.50
C VAL A 633 -25.64 9.30 23.04
N ASP A 634 -26.12 8.50 24.00
CA ASP A 634 -26.56 7.12 23.82
C ASP A 634 -28.10 7.06 23.87
N PRO A 635 -28.80 6.96 22.72
CA PRO A 635 -30.24 7.16 22.64
C PRO A 635 -31.05 5.87 22.91
N SER A 636 -32.16 5.99 23.63
CA SER A 636 -33.13 4.89 23.83
C SER A 636 -34.22 4.79 22.74
N SER A 637 -34.22 5.71 21.77
CA SER A 637 -35.18 5.76 20.65
C SER A 637 -34.55 6.38 19.39
N PRO A 638 -35.17 6.26 18.20
CA PRO A 638 -34.58 6.74 16.93
C PRO A 638 -34.28 8.25 16.87
N ASN A 639 -33.03 8.61 17.18
CA ASN A 639 -32.48 9.97 17.16
C ASN A 639 -31.85 10.35 15.80
N SER A 640 -31.82 9.43 14.84
CA SER A 640 -31.05 9.59 13.61
C SER A 640 -31.73 8.97 12.39
N TYR A 641 -31.31 9.40 11.21
CA TYR A 641 -31.61 8.79 9.91
C TYR A 641 -30.33 8.24 9.26
N GLU A 642 -30.40 6.99 8.85
CA GLU A 642 -29.46 6.36 7.92
C GLU A 642 -30.06 6.39 6.51
N PHE A 643 -29.22 6.58 5.49
CA PHE A 643 -29.66 6.78 4.11
C PHE A 643 -29.45 5.52 3.27
N TYR A 644 -30.55 4.91 2.84
CA TYR A 644 -30.54 3.73 1.99
C TYR A 644 -31.08 4.04 0.59
N SER A 645 -30.52 3.43 -0.45
CA SER A 645 -31.00 3.51 -1.83
C SER A 645 -30.78 2.19 -2.54
N THR A 646 -31.76 1.75 -3.34
CA THR A 646 -31.68 0.52 -4.13
C THR A 646 -31.22 0.81 -5.56
N ILE A 647 -30.51 -0.15 -6.17
CA ILE A 647 -30.11 -0.06 -7.58
C ILE A 647 -31.32 0.17 -8.52
N PHE A 648 -32.47 -0.44 -8.19
CA PHE A 648 -33.74 -0.28 -8.90
C PHE A 648 -34.27 1.17 -8.95
N SER A 649 -33.81 2.07 -8.07
CA SER A 649 -34.17 3.49 -8.14
C SER A 649 -33.72 4.17 -9.44
N CYS A 650 -32.74 3.62 -10.16
CA CYS A 650 -32.30 4.11 -11.47
C CYS A 650 -33.41 4.05 -12.55
N LEU A 651 -34.44 3.21 -12.37
CA LEU A 651 -35.56 3.08 -13.29
C LEU A 651 -36.34 4.41 -13.40
N ASN A 652 -36.32 5.26 -12.37
CA ASN A 652 -36.87 6.63 -12.37
C ASN A 652 -36.15 7.62 -13.33
N ALA A 653 -35.03 7.21 -13.92
CA ALA A 653 -34.30 7.95 -14.95
C ALA A 653 -34.42 7.32 -16.36
N CYS A 654 -35.08 6.16 -16.47
CA CYS A 654 -35.26 5.38 -17.69
C CYS A 654 -36.59 5.71 -18.38
N SER A 655 -36.82 5.12 -19.56
CA SER A 655 -38.06 5.22 -20.32
C SER A 655 -38.64 3.82 -20.48
N LEU A 656 -39.92 3.62 -20.17
CA LEU A 656 -40.55 2.30 -19.98
C LEU A 656 -40.56 1.42 -21.25
N ASP A 657 -40.38 2.04 -22.42
CA ASP A 657 -40.21 1.39 -23.73
C ASP A 657 -38.81 0.81 -23.96
N ARG A 658 -37.79 1.27 -23.21
CA ARG A 658 -36.39 0.83 -23.29
C ARG A 658 -35.97 -0.07 -22.12
N ILE A 659 -36.93 -0.59 -21.36
CA ILE A 659 -36.73 -1.53 -20.25
C ILE A 659 -37.15 -2.93 -20.70
N CYS A 660 -36.25 -3.90 -20.54
CA CYS A 660 -36.55 -5.33 -20.65
C CYS A 660 -36.63 -5.97 -19.26
N VAL A 661 -37.59 -6.88 -19.07
CA VAL A 661 -37.72 -7.68 -17.84
C VAL A 661 -37.67 -9.16 -18.19
N MET A 662 -36.75 -9.88 -17.56
CA MET A 662 -36.64 -11.33 -17.61
C MET A 662 -37.15 -11.90 -16.28
N GLU A 663 -38.24 -12.65 -16.37
CA GLU A 663 -39.01 -13.17 -15.24
C GLU A 663 -38.76 -14.68 -15.16
N ILE A 664 -38.11 -15.11 -14.07
CA ILE A 664 -37.71 -16.50 -13.85
C ILE A 664 -38.75 -17.18 -12.97
N THR A 665 -39.29 -18.29 -13.48
CA THR A 665 -40.23 -19.17 -12.77
C THR A 665 -39.56 -20.50 -12.44
N GLU A 666 -40.12 -21.29 -11.53
CA GLU A 666 -39.65 -22.65 -11.26
C GLU A 666 -39.80 -23.62 -12.45
#